data_AF-A0A1V1NZS6-F1
#
_entry.id   AF-A0A1V1NZS6-F1
#
_cell.length_a   1.000
_cell.length_b   1.000
_cell.length_c   1.000
_cell.angle_alpha   90.00
_cell.angle_beta   90.00
_cell.angle_gamma   90.00
#
_symmetry.space_group_name_H-M   'P 1'
#
loop_
_entity.id
_entity.type
_entity.pdbx_description
1 polymer ?
#
loop_
_entity_poly.entity_id
_entity_poly.type
_entity_poly.pdbx_seq_one_letter_code
_entity_poly.pdbx_strand_id
1 'polypeptide(L)'
;MMILLITISLAAADMEITTVSPNTVNVNAPITIQINGNSFEAPLNASLTPDIGHRKYITATVKTAGTPHKLLIDDHYLYVLCASRSDEWNGIQVFDIQDPDQPEAVGYLLLDDFGQDIAITNNWLLVTAWTSSEQGKLFVVDKTQPTRPFIRQSIQLNKQPQGLCVKQQQLYIVNTTELIIFDISRIDHIQTLGKYVFDEGYMVDVSVTDSSLACVLDHQYQKLHMIDVSNPASCQKVNEVITAGSYPSNVHLQYNYAYVSDWNGLSIIDLNSMTLQESIETSGYAEGIFVKDTSAYLLDKGGLQVISFADPSNVNIDQTYSLYGWGKDVCATDERAYVCDQTEGVVIIDITQPAQSNLIGEIKKGGTNYSMVPQNNTAFVANAGNGVQCIDISQPDNPKIKATVNSLDYARDVYIQGSYMYVADDTYGLKIYNLTGEITNQVVGELSLFCGPTHVRVLDNTAYLVCTDKVYLIDISDKQHPTQMDEIQVSAQINDMAIVSNTLFIASNKGVKRYNISNPSFYQLLFPDLLSNTNIDAFYVSDQAVYMANEKTIWKCPIDQPYNVNQLNVITESLISGLYSYNNYLMVASEKGITLYLENNDPLPAEIAFLPTPGKPIDMFVKDMALFCTCEKITLVILPMPVILTPSITSPTQLTLDIPKISRTGHYNLRLFNAQGSLCELLGALTIMEEVPDEKAIIIAGYGPVISNRIWKGTQLCANMAYRVLRNQGYEKEHIRYLSPPDPDYNYGTISIYDTPSKSNLQKLLTQWVGQVSRLLIYMIDHGEENHVLLTPGEKLHASILDEYLDHFQQQTNAHVVLVYDACYSGSFIPLMSPPDGHDRLIITSGENEVIKFMNDGGLTFSYPFWTYMLANPNIGQAFSFARQMIKTYQAPQVDADNDGHANN
;
A
#
# COMPACT_ATOMS: atom_id res chain seq x y z
N MET A 1 6.79 51.14 9.01
CA MET A 1 8.22 50.77 9.02
C MET A 1 8.41 49.70 7.97
N MET A 2 9.55 49.62 7.27
CA MET A 2 9.71 48.62 6.20
C MET A 2 9.70 47.21 6.79
N ILE A 3 8.76 46.37 6.37
CA ILE A 3 8.89 44.92 6.51
C ILE A 3 9.80 44.48 5.37
N LEU A 4 10.95 43.91 5.72
CA LEU A 4 11.92 43.44 4.73
C LEU A 4 11.42 42.09 4.21
N LEU A 5 10.86 42.08 3.00
CA LEU A 5 10.61 40.85 2.26
C LEU A 5 11.94 40.20 1.90
N ILE A 6 12.48 39.39 2.82
CA ILE A 6 13.55 38.46 2.51
C ILE A 6 12.92 37.30 1.75
N THR A 7 12.72 37.50 0.45
CA THR A 7 12.50 36.39 -0.48
C THR A 7 13.78 35.55 -0.48
N ILE A 8 13.82 34.50 0.34
CA ILE A 8 14.82 33.43 0.20
C ILE A 8 14.44 32.66 -1.06
N SER A 9 14.79 33.27 -2.21
CA SER A 9 15.03 32.54 -3.44
C SER A 9 16.28 31.69 -3.22
N LEU A 10 16.11 30.55 -2.54
CA LEU A 10 17.06 29.46 -2.63
C LEU A 10 17.16 29.13 -4.11
N ALA A 11 18.30 29.49 -4.71
CA ALA A 11 18.61 29.04 -6.04
C ALA A 11 18.84 27.54 -5.94
N ALA A 12 17.85 26.76 -6.38
CA ALA A 12 18.07 25.35 -6.68
C ALA A 12 19.24 25.29 -7.66
N ALA A 13 20.34 24.71 -7.21
CA ALA A 13 21.45 24.40 -8.10
C ALA A 13 21.03 23.15 -8.87
N ASP A 14 20.70 23.31 -10.15
CA ASP A 14 20.16 22.23 -11.00
C ASP A 14 21.01 20.96 -10.86
N MET A 15 20.46 19.97 -10.13
CA MET A 15 21.08 18.67 -9.93
C MET A 15 20.28 17.66 -10.75
N GLU A 16 20.93 16.99 -11.70
CA GLU A 16 20.27 16.08 -12.64
C GLU A 16 20.99 14.72 -12.67
N ILE A 17 20.22 13.63 -12.59
CA ILE A 17 20.74 12.26 -12.76
C ILE A 17 21.01 12.03 -14.25
N THR A 18 22.28 12.14 -14.65
CA THR A 18 22.67 12.06 -16.07
C THR A 18 22.82 10.64 -16.58
N THR A 19 23.31 9.71 -15.75
CA THR A 19 23.42 8.29 -16.07
C THR A 19 23.30 7.42 -14.82
N VAL A 20 22.72 6.23 -15.02
CA VAL A 20 22.78 5.09 -14.13
C VAL A 20 23.46 3.96 -14.90
N SER A 21 24.47 3.29 -14.33
CA SER A 21 25.16 2.18 -14.98
C SER A 21 25.67 1.14 -13.96
N PRO A 22 25.38 -0.15 -14.15
CA PRO A 22 24.39 -0.67 -15.10
C PRO A 22 22.98 -0.17 -14.77
N ASN A 23 22.15 0.11 -15.78
CA ASN A 23 20.74 0.46 -15.58
C ASN A 23 19.83 -0.78 -15.50
N THR A 24 20.39 -1.97 -15.62
CA THR A 24 19.70 -3.26 -15.57
C THR A 24 20.50 -4.22 -14.71
N VAL A 25 19.89 -4.75 -13.64
CA VAL A 25 20.62 -5.36 -12.52
C VAL A 25 19.93 -6.56 -11.89
N ASN A 26 20.76 -7.46 -11.35
CA ASN A 26 20.33 -8.45 -10.37
C ASN A 26 19.97 -7.76 -9.06
N VAL A 27 19.07 -8.38 -8.29
CA VAL A 27 19.06 -8.20 -6.83
C VAL A 27 20.46 -8.47 -6.24
N ASN A 28 20.93 -7.60 -5.36
CA ASN A 28 22.27 -7.59 -4.74
C ASN A 28 23.43 -7.17 -5.67
N ALA A 29 23.17 -6.52 -6.82
CA ALA A 29 24.20 -5.89 -7.64
C ALA A 29 24.35 -4.38 -7.33
N PRO A 30 25.59 -3.84 -7.33
CA PRO A 30 25.81 -2.40 -7.19
C PRO A 30 25.59 -1.64 -8.50
N ILE A 31 25.02 -0.44 -8.41
CA ILE A 31 24.94 0.54 -9.50
C ILE A 31 25.82 1.75 -9.23
N THR A 32 26.29 2.40 -10.30
CA THR A 32 26.91 3.72 -10.29
C THR A 32 25.93 4.76 -10.83
N ILE A 33 25.86 5.91 -10.18
CA ILE A 33 25.05 7.06 -10.58
C ILE A 33 25.96 8.27 -10.77
N GLN A 34 25.80 8.98 -11.89
CA GLN A 34 26.48 10.25 -12.19
C GLN A 34 25.46 11.39 -12.21
N ILE A 35 25.75 12.45 -11.46
CA ILE A 35 24.98 13.70 -11.47
C ILE A 35 25.72 14.82 -12.19
N ASN A 36 24.96 15.79 -12.70
CA ASN A 36 25.46 17.10 -13.11
C ASN A 36 24.89 18.15 -12.15
N GLY A 37 25.71 19.06 -11.62
CA GLY A 37 25.29 20.04 -10.61
C GLY A 37 26.40 20.43 -9.62
N ASN A 38 26.01 20.98 -8.47
CA ASN A 38 26.92 21.22 -7.33
C ASN A 38 27.37 19.90 -6.68
N SER A 39 28.49 19.95 -5.94
CA SER A 39 28.99 18.82 -5.16
C SER A 39 28.02 18.41 -4.04
N PHE A 40 27.88 17.10 -3.79
CA PHE A 40 27.10 16.58 -2.66
C PHE A 40 27.48 17.22 -1.32
N GLU A 41 26.48 17.69 -0.57
CA GLU A 41 26.57 17.86 0.88
C GLU A 41 25.92 16.63 1.54
N ALA A 42 26.58 16.07 2.56
CA ALA A 42 26.14 14.85 3.24
C ALA A 42 25.36 15.19 4.53
N PRO A 43 24.36 14.38 4.93
CA PRO A 43 23.96 13.08 4.37
C PRO A 43 23.06 13.17 3.12
N LEU A 44 23.08 12.10 2.32
CA LEU A 44 22.26 11.91 1.14
C LEU A 44 21.60 10.52 1.23
N ASN A 45 20.35 10.40 0.82
CA ASN A 45 19.59 9.15 0.75
C ASN A 45 19.03 8.93 -0.67
N ALA A 46 18.56 7.72 -0.95
CA ALA A 46 17.94 7.37 -2.22
C ALA A 46 16.72 6.45 -2.03
N SER A 47 15.81 6.47 -3.00
CA SER A 47 14.61 5.64 -3.03
C SER A 47 14.37 5.03 -4.42
N LEU A 48 13.73 3.87 -4.46
CA LEU A 48 13.37 3.15 -5.68
C LEU A 48 11.88 2.77 -5.73
N THR A 49 10.99 3.62 -6.26
CA THR A 49 9.58 3.23 -6.54
C THR A 49 9.48 2.44 -7.84
N PRO A 50 8.60 1.43 -7.94
CA PRO A 50 8.21 0.88 -9.24
C PRO A 50 7.57 1.94 -10.15
N ASP A 51 7.83 1.84 -11.45
CA ASP A 51 7.25 2.74 -12.45
C ASP A 51 5.80 2.35 -12.79
N ILE A 52 4.87 2.92 -12.03
CA ILE A 52 3.43 2.78 -12.22
C ILE A 52 2.94 3.61 -13.43
N GLY A 53 3.71 4.61 -13.89
CA GLY A 53 3.38 5.47 -15.03
C GLY A 53 3.22 4.67 -16.32
N HIS A 54 4.02 3.61 -16.50
CA HIS A 54 3.91 2.66 -17.61
C HIS A 54 2.74 1.64 -17.50
N ARG A 55 1.87 1.77 -16.48
CA ARG A 55 0.60 1.01 -16.30
C ARG A 55 0.69 -0.51 -16.29
N LYS A 56 1.89 -1.10 -16.15
CA LYS A 56 2.10 -2.55 -16.09
C LYS A 56 2.23 -3.12 -14.66
N TYR A 57 2.45 -2.25 -13.66
CA TYR A 57 2.77 -2.65 -12.29
C TYR A 57 1.92 -1.95 -11.22
N ILE A 58 0.70 -1.54 -11.60
CA ILE A 58 -0.43 -1.71 -10.67
C ILE A 58 -0.60 -3.24 -10.58
N THR A 59 -0.49 -3.80 -9.40
CA THR A 59 -0.34 -5.25 -9.18
C THR A 59 -1.63 -6.10 -9.44
N ALA A 60 -2.82 -5.48 -9.53
CA ALA A 60 -4.19 -5.97 -9.81
C ALA A 60 -5.14 -4.74 -9.78
N THR A 61 -6.48 -4.87 -9.70
CA THR A 61 -7.49 -3.81 -9.30
C THR A 61 -8.88 -4.38 -9.48
N VAL A 62 -9.80 -4.29 -8.50
CA VAL A 62 -11.04 -5.09 -8.62
C VAL A 62 -12.32 -4.45 -8.07
N LYS A 63 -13.46 -5.00 -8.53
CA LYS A 63 -14.77 -4.32 -8.71
C LYS A 63 -16.00 -5.24 -8.46
N THR A 64 -17.22 -4.70 -8.38
CA THR A 64 -18.13 -4.96 -7.24
C THR A 64 -19.68 -5.04 -7.42
N ALA A 65 -20.52 -4.99 -6.35
CA ALA A 65 -22.03 -4.99 -6.35
C ALA A 65 -22.82 -3.81 -5.65
N GLY A 66 -23.03 -3.76 -4.30
CA GLY A 66 -23.66 -2.66 -3.47
C GLY A 66 -22.69 -2.16 -2.35
N THR A 67 -22.71 -0.99 -1.68
CA THR A 67 -21.59 -0.22 -0.93
C THR A 67 -20.49 -0.93 0.04
N PRO A 68 -19.34 -0.41 0.66
CA PRO A 68 -18.86 -0.53 2.13
C PRO A 68 -17.64 0.28 2.78
N HIS A 69 -17.75 1.11 3.90
CA HIS A 69 -16.88 2.12 4.69
C HIS A 69 -15.47 1.92 5.37
N LYS A 70 -15.07 0.83 6.05
CA LYS A 70 -14.06 0.74 7.18
C LYS A 70 -13.66 -0.76 7.52
N LEU A 71 -12.48 -1.25 8.04
CA LEU A 71 -12.04 -2.74 8.16
C LEU A 71 -10.71 -3.16 8.92
N LEU A 72 -10.51 -4.39 9.51
CA LEU A 72 -9.22 -5.01 9.94
C LEU A 72 -9.04 -6.62 10.09
N ILE A 73 -7.88 -7.34 9.99
CA ILE A 73 -7.64 -8.80 9.50
C ILE A 73 -8.17 -10.07 10.26
N ASP A 74 -7.66 -11.33 10.16
CA ASP A 74 -7.32 -12.37 11.22
C ASP A 74 -6.24 -13.29 10.61
N ASP A 75 -5.00 -13.37 11.09
CA ASP A 75 -3.91 -14.20 10.48
C ASP A 75 -3.86 -13.97 8.96
N HIS A 76 -4.54 -14.82 8.19
CA HIS A 76 -4.74 -14.63 6.77
C HIS A 76 -6.15 -14.23 6.22
N TYR A 77 -7.15 -13.89 7.03
CA TYR A 77 -8.60 -13.86 6.66
C TYR A 77 -9.27 -12.45 6.51
N LEU A 78 -10.06 -12.16 5.43
CA LEU A 78 -10.62 -10.82 5.00
C LEU A 78 -12.15 -10.56 4.82
N TYR A 79 -12.72 -9.51 5.43
CA TYR A 79 -14.14 -9.41 5.88
C TYR A 79 -14.68 -7.90 5.96
N VAL A 80 -15.93 -7.42 5.67
CA VAL A 80 -16.48 -5.98 5.71
C VAL A 80 -17.71 -5.56 6.57
N LEU A 81 -18.08 -4.26 6.66
CA LEU A 81 -19.16 -3.74 7.55
C LEU A 81 -20.30 -2.89 6.89
N CYS A 82 -20.36 -2.65 5.57
CA CYS A 82 -21.56 -2.30 4.75
C CYS A 82 -21.56 -1.15 3.61
N ALA A 83 -21.85 0.20 3.48
CA ALA A 83 -21.71 1.56 4.06
C ALA A 83 -22.81 2.65 4.24
N SER A 84 -23.92 2.73 3.51
CA SER A 84 -24.69 3.99 3.44
C SER A 84 -26.14 3.95 3.89
N ARG A 85 -26.62 5.05 4.51
CA ARG A 85 -28.06 5.39 4.58
C ARG A 85 -28.75 5.49 3.19
N SER A 86 -28.02 5.28 2.09
CA SER A 86 -28.48 5.26 0.71
C SER A 86 -28.54 3.87 0.04
N ASP A 87 -28.14 2.80 0.72
CA ASP A 87 -27.93 1.49 0.09
C ASP A 87 -28.98 0.43 0.48
N GLU A 88 -29.33 -0.45 -0.45
CA GLU A 88 -30.35 -1.50 -0.26
C GLU A 88 -29.84 -2.75 0.46
N TRP A 89 -28.51 -2.93 0.47
CA TRP A 89 -27.85 -4.11 0.99
C TRP A 89 -26.93 -3.66 2.07
N ASN A 90 -26.71 -4.50 3.08
CA ASN A 90 -26.22 -3.99 4.32
C ASN A 90 -25.35 -4.98 5.15
N GLY A 91 -24.45 -5.86 4.67
CA GLY A 91 -24.00 -7.07 5.41
C GLY A 91 -22.52 -7.47 5.31
N ILE A 92 -21.87 -8.18 6.25
CA ILE A 92 -20.39 -8.33 6.18
C ILE A 92 -19.90 -8.97 4.89
N GLN A 93 -19.63 -8.29 3.81
CA GLN A 93 -18.97 -8.96 2.71
C GLN A 93 -17.58 -9.52 3.12
N VAL A 94 -17.04 -10.42 2.33
CA VAL A 94 -16.06 -11.42 2.71
C VAL A 94 -15.29 -11.88 1.48
N PHE A 95 -14.03 -11.54 1.33
CA PHE A 95 -13.24 -12.11 0.22
C PHE A 95 -12.56 -13.38 0.67
N ASP A 96 -11.44 -13.83 0.04
CA ASP A 96 -9.07 -15.45 0.44
C ASP A 96 -7.52 -14.96 0.33
N ILE A 97 -6.53 -15.80 0.57
CA ILE A 97 -5.26 -15.57 -0.05
C ILE A 97 -4.66 -16.95 -0.54
N GLN A 98 -4.08 -17.25 -1.75
CA GLN A 98 -3.09 -18.28 -2.27
C GLN A 98 -1.88 -17.71 -3.16
N ASP A 99 -1.89 -16.45 -3.64
CA ASP A 99 -0.86 -15.55 -4.27
C ASP A 99 -1.24 -14.04 -4.24
N PRO A 100 -0.35 -13.11 -3.86
CA PRO A 100 -0.67 -11.69 -3.83
C PRO A 100 -1.47 -11.06 -4.97
N ASP A 101 -1.20 -11.41 -6.20
CA ASP A 101 -1.65 -10.57 -7.29
C ASP A 101 -3.14 -10.87 -7.67
N GLN A 102 -3.88 -11.71 -6.90
CA GLN A 102 -5.13 -12.38 -7.33
C GLN A 102 -6.38 -12.49 -6.37
N PRO A 103 -6.91 -11.37 -5.82
CA PRO A 103 -8.21 -11.26 -5.09
C PRO A 103 -9.48 -12.13 -5.48
N GLU A 104 -9.97 -13.07 -4.64
CA GLU A 104 -11.34 -13.72 -4.79
C GLU A 104 -12.25 -13.82 -3.53
N ALA A 105 -13.36 -14.59 -3.55
CA ALA A 105 -14.71 -14.01 -3.43
C ALA A 105 -15.97 -14.94 -3.30
N VAL A 106 -16.59 -15.34 -2.15
CA VAL A 106 -17.76 -16.30 -2.22
C VAL A 106 -19.03 -16.15 -1.31
N GLY A 107 -20.15 -15.43 -1.57
CA GLY A 107 -21.43 -15.51 -0.73
C GLY A 107 -22.00 -14.24 0.03
N TYR A 108 -22.68 -14.34 1.23
CA TYR A 108 -23.14 -13.26 2.22
C TYR A 108 -24.20 -13.63 3.37
N LEU A 109 -25.00 -12.67 3.97
CA LEU A 109 -26.06 -12.73 5.09
C LEU A 109 -27.11 -11.54 5.15
N LEU A 110 -28.06 -11.49 6.13
CA LEU A 110 -29.08 -10.42 6.50
C LEU A 110 -29.10 -9.82 8.00
N LEU A 111 -29.66 -8.61 8.29
CA LEU A 111 -30.09 -7.96 9.58
C LEU A 111 -31.35 -7.01 9.24
N ASP A 112 -31.39 -5.71 9.68
CA ASP A 112 -32.32 -4.61 9.31
C ASP A 112 -31.72 -3.21 8.77
N ASP A 113 -30.77 -2.43 9.39
CA ASP A 113 -30.08 -1.18 8.82
C ASP A 113 -28.64 -0.81 9.42
N PHE A 114 -27.94 0.34 9.16
CA PHE A 114 -26.49 0.87 9.32
C PHE A 114 -25.34 0.45 10.36
N GLY A 115 -24.03 0.56 9.94
CA GLY A 115 -22.68 0.04 10.49
C GLY A 115 -21.53 1.03 10.99
N GLN A 116 -20.44 0.73 11.82
CA GLN A 116 -19.39 1.72 12.40
C GLN A 116 -17.89 1.56 13.12
N ASP A 117 -17.16 0.53 13.73
CA ASP A 117 -15.61 0.48 14.14
C ASP A 117 -14.97 -0.88 14.73
N ILE A 118 -13.67 -1.23 15.09
CA ILE A 118 -13.22 -2.70 15.48
C ILE A 118 -11.68 -3.09 15.99
N ALA A 119 -11.19 -4.38 16.33
CA ALA A 119 -9.77 -5.13 16.32
C ALA A 119 -9.40 -6.49 17.21
N ILE A 120 -8.13 -6.83 17.69
CA ILE A 120 -7.52 -8.15 18.25
C ILE A 120 -6.66 -8.25 19.60
N THR A 121 -6.50 -9.27 20.52
CA THR A 121 -7.12 -10.53 21.14
C THR A 121 -6.85 -12.05 20.77
N ASN A 122 -7.76 -13.06 20.91
CA ASN A 122 -7.53 -14.52 20.62
C ASN A 122 -8.69 -15.42 20.09
N ASN A 123 -9.98 -15.05 20.18
CA ASN A 123 -11.16 -15.74 19.62
C ASN A 123 -12.49 -15.04 20.03
N TRP A 124 -13.58 -15.21 19.27
CA TRP A 124 -14.89 -14.48 19.35
C TRP A 124 -14.67 -12.90 19.21
N LEU A 125 -15.61 -11.92 19.44
CA LEU A 125 -15.73 -10.50 18.85
C LEU A 125 -16.69 -9.43 19.51
N LEU A 126 -17.05 -8.29 18.86
CA LEU A 126 -17.79 -7.12 19.44
C LEU A 126 -18.87 -6.07 18.85
N VAL A 127 -19.43 -6.00 17.60
CA VAL A 127 -20.53 -5.12 16.94
C VAL A 127 -21.02 -3.68 17.47
N THR A 128 -22.11 -2.93 17.04
CA THR A 128 -22.75 -1.56 17.51
C THR A 128 -24.00 -0.99 16.72
N ALA A 129 -24.61 0.23 16.85
CA ALA A 129 -25.55 0.99 15.92
C ALA A 129 -26.54 2.01 16.53
N TRP A 130 -26.86 3.19 15.90
CA TRP A 130 -27.59 4.27 16.60
C TRP A 130 -29.11 4.05 16.76
N THR A 131 -29.97 4.98 16.36
CA THR A 131 -31.37 4.71 15.94
C THR A 131 -31.97 5.99 15.41
N SER A 132 -33.12 5.86 14.78
CA SER A 132 -34.15 6.91 14.71
C SER A 132 -34.68 7.42 16.08
N SER A 133 -34.15 6.98 17.23
CA SER A 133 -34.73 7.23 18.56
C SER A 133 -33.74 7.64 19.66
N GLU A 134 -32.45 7.77 19.37
CA GLU A 134 -31.37 7.91 20.38
C GLU A 134 -31.29 6.71 21.37
N GLN A 135 -31.98 5.58 21.08
CA GLN A 135 -32.04 4.33 21.89
C GLN A 135 -31.32 3.11 21.23
N GLY A 136 -30.90 2.07 21.97
CA GLY A 136 -29.54 1.48 21.80
C GLY A 136 -29.10 0.03 21.96
N LYS A 137 -28.57 -0.68 20.93
CA LYS A 137 -28.21 -2.13 20.93
C LYS A 137 -26.74 -2.51 21.15
N LEU A 138 -26.53 -3.66 21.78
CA LEU A 138 -25.30 -4.40 21.68
C LEU A 138 -25.70 -5.88 21.24
N PHE A 139 -25.04 -6.66 20.33
CA PHE A 139 -25.33 -8.11 19.99
C PHE A 139 -24.47 -9.05 20.87
N VAL A 140 -24.04 -10.29 20.47
CA VAL A 140 -22.74 -11.00 20.80
C VAL A 140 -22.14 -12.02 19.71
N VAL A 141 -22.34 -11.94 18.35
CA VAL A 141 -21.74 -12.66 17.11
C VAL A 141 -21.10 -14.07 17.18
N ASP A 142 -20.90 -14.81 16.07
CA ASP A 142 -20.15 -16.09 16.07
C ASP A 142 -19.18 -16.27 14.86
N LYS A 143 -18.08 -17.04 15.05
CA LYS A 143 -16.75 -16.90 14.41
C LYS A 143 -15.93 -18.19 14.15
N THR A 144 -16.31 -19.33 14.72
CA THR A 144 -15.55 -20.62 14.76
C THR A 144 -14.94 -21.14 13.43
N GLN A 145 -15.73 -21.10 12.36
CA GLN A 145 -15.65 -21.89 11.14
C GLN A 145 -15.91 -20.83 10.09
N PRO A 146 -14.88 -20.05 9.78
CA PRO A 146 -15.02 -18.71 9.27
C PRO A 146 -16.20 -18.52 8.31
N THR A 147 -16.44 -19.42 7.37
CA THR A 147 -17.64 -19.39 6.55
C THR A 147 -18.89 -20.11 7.13
N ARG A 148 -19.49 -19.72 8.27
CA ARG A 148 -20.93 -20.05 8.57
C ARG A 148 -21.96 -19.12 9.34
N PRO A 149 -21.64 -18.06 10.11
CA PRO A 149 -22.50 -17.09 10.89
C PRO A 149 -23.92 -17.43 11.56
N PHE A 150 -24.28 -16.99 12.83
CA PHE A 150 -25.65 -16.89 13.50
C PHE A 150 -25.81 -15.90 14.75
N ILE A 151 -27.03 -15.39 15.14
CA ILE A 151 -27.34 -14.34 16.21
C ILE A 151 -28.25 -14.72 17.43
N ARG A 152 -28.48 -13.78 18.41
CA ARG A 152 -29.31 -13.74 19.66
C ARG A 152 -30.42 -12.62 19.74
N GLN A 153 -31.05 -12.37 20.92
CA GLN A 153 -32.17 -11.43 21.20
C GLN A 153 -31.87 -9.95 21.63
N SER A 154 -31.73 -9.58 22.93
CA SER A 154 -31.82 -8.16 23.40
C SER A 154 -31.15 -7.76 24.76
N ILE A 155 -30.01 -7.01 24.82
CA ILE A 155 -29.49 -6.36 26.07
C ILE A 155 -29.62 -4.80 26.23
N GLN A 156 -30.76 -4.10 26.14
CA GLN A 156 -30.81 -2.59 26.21
C GLN A 156 -29.87 -1.86 27.27
N LEU A 157 -29.37 -0.65 26.98
CA LEU A 157 -28.42 0.17 27.81
C LEU A 157 -28.79 1.70 27.71
N ASN A 158 -28.19 2.79 28.29
CA ASN A 158 -28.94 4.09 28.56
C ASN A 158 -28.55 5.57 28.08
N LYS A 159 -27.87 5.87 26.95
CA LYS A 159 -28.12 6.93 25.90
C LYS A 159 -27.05 6.82 24.76
N GLN A 160 -27.43 6.95 23.50
CA GLN A 160 -26.64 6.86 22.24
C GLN A 160 -25.08 6.56 22.21
N PRO A 161 -24.58 5.29 22.13
CA PRO A 161 -23.25 4.84 21.69
C PRO A 161 -22.72 5.26 20.24
N GLN A 162 -21.39 5.38 20.03
CA GLN A 162 -20.42 5.56 18.93
C GLN A 162 -18.81 5.24 19.10
N GLY A 163 -18.17 4.23 19.81
CA GLY A 163 -16.64 4.01 19.91
C GLY A 163 -15.80 2.86 20.70
N LEU A 164 -14.45 2.60 20.52
CA LEU A 164 -13.61 1.32 20.74
C LEU A 164 -12.08 1.05 21.30
N CYS A 165 -11.61 0.29 22.39
CA CYS A 165 -10.16 -0.28 22.61
C CYS A 165 -9.83 -1.44 23.64
N VAL A 166 -8.79 -2.33 23.51
CA VAL A 166 -8.70 -3.72 24.15
C VAL A 166 -7.33 -4.22 24.60
N LYS A 167 -7.23 -5.30 25.43
CA LYS A 167 -6.33 -6.48 25.38
C LYS A 167 -6.91 -7.67 26.25
N GLN A 168 -6.46 -7.89 27.48
CA GLN A 168 -6.71 -9.11 28.28
C GLN A 168 -8.18 -9.65 28.43
N GLN A 169 -9.24 -8.83 28.61
CA GLN A 169 -10.60 -9.16 29.20
C GLN A 169 -11.63 -7.96 29.49
N GLN A 170 -11.78 -6.87 28.69
CA GLN A 170 -12.62 -5.64 29.00
C GLN A 170 -13.26 -4.83 27.78
N LEU A 171 -14.54 -4.89 27.35
CA LEU A 171 -15.05 -4.05 26.17
C LEU A 171 -15.20 -2.55 26.50
N TYR A 172 -15.36 -1.55 25.61
CA TYR A 172 -15.24 -0.12 26.04
C TYR A 172 -16.17 1.00 25.34
N ILE A 173 -17.18 1.92 25.67
CA ILE A 173 -18.29 2.64 26.55
C ILE A 173 -18.04 4.12 26.95
N VAL A 174 -18.88 5.02 26.40
CA VAL A 174 -19.21 6.33 26.95
C VAL A 174 -20.69 6.86 27.01
N ASN A 175 -21.78 6.14 27.37
CA ASN A 175 -23.18 6.41 26.82
C ASN A 175 -23.87 7.83 26.66
N THR A 176 -24.98 8.21 27.33
CA THR A 176 -25.25 9.65 27.66
C THR A 176 -25.98 10.02 29.01
N THR A 177 -25.48 11.01 29.81
CA THR A 177 -25.51 11.17 31.33
C THR A 177 -25.44 9.92 32.30
N GLU A 178 -24.27 9.52 32.90
CA GLU A 178 -23.77 8.32 33.74
C GLU A 178 -22.39 7.58 33.27
N LEU A 179 -21.80 6.46 33.83
CA LEU A 179 -20.47 5.79 33.48
C LEU A 179 -20.35 4.23 33.40
N ILE A 180 -20.90 3.26 34.15
CA ILE A 180 -21.16 1.79 33.86
C ILE A 180 -20.23 0.49 34.23
N ILE A 181 -18.98 0.43 34.79
CA ILE A 181 -17.78 -0.56 34.74
C ILE A 181 -17.72 -2.18 34.53
N PHE A 182 -17.36 -2.84 33.41
CA PHE A 182 -17.07 -4.34 33.21
C PHE A 182 -15.89 -5.11 33.94
N ASP A 183 -15.71 -6.46 33.67
CA ASP A 183 -14.80 -7.55 34.21
C ASP A 183 -14.81 -8.96 33.46
N ILE A 184 -14.06 -9.44 32.42
CA ILE A 184 -14.48 -10.77 31.76
C ILE A 184 -14.22 -12.07 32.55
N SER A 185 -15.05 -13.11 32.26
CA SER A 185 -14.52 -14.49 32.06
C SER A 185 -15.29 -15.57 31.22
N ARG A 186 -16.64 -15.70 31.17
CA ARG A 186 -17.32 -17.02 30.81
C ARG A 186 -18.59 -17.27 29.87
N ILE A 187 -19.04 -16.42 28.98
CA ILE A 187 -20.18 -16.58 28.03
C ILE A 187 -21.74 -16.59 28.30
N ASP A 188 -22.31 -16.38 29.50
CA ASP A 188 -23.76 -16.15 29.84
C ASP A 188 -24.27 -14.96 30.78
N HIS A 189 -23.72 -14.66 31.98
CA HIS A 189 -23.76 -13.41 32.83
C HIS A 189 -22.76 -12.47 32.23
N ILE A 190 -23.06 -11.25 32.52
CA ILE A 190 -22.28 -10.06 32.69
C ILE A 190 -22.96 -9.48 34.00
N GLN A 191 -22.40 -8.62 34.84
CA GLN A 191 -22.95 -8.12 36.11
C GLN A 191 -22.64 -6.63 36.40
N THR A 192 -22.38 -6.17 37.65
CA THR A 192 -22.22 -4.76 38.16
C THR A 192 -21.36 -4.62 39.46
N LEU A 193 -20.75 -3.44 39.80
CA LEU A 193 -20.33 -2.91 41.13
C LEU A 193 -20.54 -1.37 41.42
N GLY A 194 -19.62 -0.42 41.09
CA GLY A 194 -19.56 1.00 41.59
C GLY A 194 -19.50 2.15 40.54
N LYS A 195 -19.42 3.47 40.92
CA LYS A 195 -19.63 4.67 40.00
C LYS A 195 -18.81 5.99 40.14
N TYR A 196 -18.74 6.84 39.08
CA TYR A 196 -17.97 8.11 38.93
C TYR A 196 -18.47 9.08 37.81
N VAL A 197 -18.69 10.39 38.07
CA VAL A 197 -19.29 11.42 37.13
C VAL A 197 -18.31 12.54 36.66
N PHE A 198 -18.44 13.16 35.47
CA PHE A 198 -18.07 14.58 35.25
C PHE A 198 -19.06 15.35 34.33
N ASP A 199 -18.65 16.43 33.64
CA ASP A 199 -19.45 17.67 33.73
C ASP A 199 -19.94 18.36 32.43
N GLU A 200 -19.15 18.49 31.35
CA GLU A 200 -19.50 19.29 30.13
C GLU A 200 -18.59 19.07 28.88
N GLY A 201 -19.14 19.05 27.62
CA GLY A 201 -18.41 18.57 26.39
C GLY A 201 -19.21 17.78 25.34
N TYR A 202 -18.75 16.63 24.87
CA TYR A 202 -19.40 15.43 24.24
C TYR A 202 -18.45 14.26 24.51
N MET A 203 -18.77 13.01 24.22
CA MET A 203 -17.85 11.90 24.41
C MET A 203 -18.23 10.73 23.53
N VAL A 204 -17.28 10.25 22.76
CA VAL A 204 -17.49 9.22 21.77
C VAL A 204 -16.34 8.27 21.77
N ASP A 205 -15.34 8.44 22.66
CA ASP A 205 -14.36 7.38 22.80
C ASP A 205 -13.64 7.12 24.20
N VAL A 206 -12.97 5.97 24.47
CA VAL A 206 -12.27 5.40 25.69
C VAL A 206 -11.50 4.00 25.58
N SER A 207 -11.62 2.98 26.48
CA SER A 207 -10.68 1.84 26.83
C SER A 207 -9.80 1.85 28.14
N VAL A 208 -9.10 0.74 28.48
CA VAL A 208 -8.06 0.49 29.54
C VAL A 208 -6.99 -0.52 29.12
N THR A 209 -5.85 -0.46 29.82
CA THR A 209 -4.41 -0.67 29.57
C THR A 209 -3.80 -1.85 30.34
N ASP A 210 -2.60 -2.35 29.99
CA ASP A 210 -1.95 -3.48 30.72
C ASP A 210 -1.71 -3.23 32.22
N SER A 211 -1.41 -2.00 32.63
CA SER A 211 -1.21 -1.64 34.05
C SER A 211 -2.41 -0.89 34.66
N SER A 212 -3.54 -0.85 33.96
CA SER A 212 -4.70 -0.01 34.28
C SER A 212 -4.36 1.46 34.62
N LEU A 213 -4.28 2.36 33.63
CA LEU A 213 -4.10 3.83 33.81
C LEU A 213 -4.67 4.71 32.63
N ALA A 214 -5.87 4.40 32.11
CA ALA A 214 -6.57 4.92 30.90
C ALA A 214 -7.44 6.21 30.82
N CYS A 215 -7.92 6.58 29.63
CA CYS A 215 -8.16 7.99 29.26
C CYS A 215 -9.14 8.37 28.07
N VAL A 216 -10.48 8.40 28.32
CA VAL A 216 -11.72 8.71 27.47
C VAL A 216 -11.66 9.77 26.32
N LEU A 217 -12.81 10.17 25.72
CA LEU A 217 -13.16 10.89 24.47
C LEU A 217 -13.93 12.29 24.55
N ASP A 218 -13.80 13.38 23.75
CA ASP A 218 -14.66 14.63 23.85
C ASP A 218 -14.58 15.66 22.69
N HIS A 219 -15.63 15.80 21.85
CA HIS A 219 -15.83 16.83 20.79
C HIS A 219 -16.70 18.00 21.16
N GLN A 220 -16.61 18.51 22.38
CA GLN A 220 -17.04 19.89 22.61
C GLN A 220 -16.36 20.68 23.74
N TYR A 221 -15.28 20.23 24.39
CA TYR A 221 -14.38 21.14 25.14
C TYR A 221 -12.90 20.84 25.03
N GLN A 222 -12.50 19.94 24.15
CA GLN A 222 -11.15 19.41 24.13
C GLN A 222 -10.89 18.44 25.35
N LYS A 223 -11.77 18.33 26.36
CA LYS A 223 -11.50 18.22 27.81
C LYS A 223 -11.26 16.82 28.41
N LEU A 224 -10.29 16.12 27.83
CA LEU A 224 -9.48 15.05 28.42
C LEU A 224 -8.93 15.50 29.83
N HIS A 225 -9.30 14.86 30.96
CA HIS A 225 -8.91 15.17 32.36
C HIS A 225 -8.79 13.94 33.35
N MET A 226 -7.61 13.37 33.55
CA MET A 226 -7.21 12.03 34.13
C MET A 226 -8.27 10.92 34.53
N ILE A 227 -8.97 10.14 33.66
CA ILE A 227 -9.89 8.93 33.92
C ILE A 227 -9.31 7.78 34.76
N ASP A 228 -8.40 8.10 35.64
CA ASP A 228 -7.90 7.36 36.78
C ASP A 228 -9.02 6.37 37.41
N VAL A 229 -9.09 4.99 37.32
CA VAL A 229 -10.13 3.98 37.84
C VAL A 229 -9.72 2.45 38.06
N SER A 230 -8.48 2.00 38.34
CA SER A 230 -8.03 0.56 38.46
C SER A 230 -8.61 -0.27 39.63
N ASN A 231 -9.41 0.38 40.48
CA ASN A 231 -10.48 -0.28 41.19
C ASN A 231 -11.78 -0.08 40.39
N PRO A 232 -12.30 -1.12 39.71
CA PRO A 232 -13.54 -1.08 38.95
C PRO A 232 -14.76 -0.44 39.67
N ALA A 233 -14.76 -0.35 40.99
CA ALA A 233 -15.85 0.24 41.76
C ALA A 233 -15.58 1.65 42.35
N SER A 234 -14.41 2.29 42.13
CA SER A 234 -14.02 3.49 42.91
C SER A 234 -12.95 4.44 42.30
N CYS A 235 -13.27 5.75 42.27
CA CYS A 235 -12.70 6.71 41.31
C CYS A 235 -12.63 8.25 41.84
N GLN A 236 -11.48 8.99 42.13
CA GLN A 236 -11.21 10.54 42.27
C GLN A 236 -9.70 11.18 42.23
N LYS A 237 -9.38 12.44 41.68
CA LYS A 237 -8.14 12.99 40.87
C LYS A 237 -7.04 14.04 41.40
N VAL A 238 -6.25 14.66 40.44
CA VAL A 238 -5.17 15.74 40.44
C VAL A 238 -5.45 17.25 39.97
N ASN A 239 -5.06 17.77 38.74
CA ASN A 239 -4.75 19.22 38.33
C ASN A 239 -5.64 19.99 37.24
N GLU A 240 -5.12 20.58 36.10
CA GLU A 240 -5.76 21.58 35.10
C GLU A 240 -5.23 21.51 33.59
N VAL A 241 -5.95 21.77 32.43
CA VAL A 241 -5.47 21.51 30.98
C VAL A 241 -6.08 22.34 29.74
N ILE A 242 -5.44 22.38 28.52
CA ILE A 242 -5.94 22.86 27.14
C ILE A 242 -5.23 22.25 25.84
N THR A 243 -5.82 21.72 24.71
CA THR A 243 -5.14 21.35 23.36
C THR A 243 -5.86 21.35 21.96
N ALA A 244 -5.61 20.40 20.99
CA ALA A 244 -5.07 20.61 19.62
C ALA A 244 -5.85 21.36 18.50
N GLY A 245 -6.77 20.74 17.73
CA GLY A 245 -7.65 21.44 16.74
C GLY A 245 -9.14 20.99 16.75
N SER A 246 -10.06 21.52 15.89
CA SER A 246 -11.56 21.53 16.00
C SER A 246 -12.65 20.75 15.06
N TYR A 247 -13.21 19.51 15.34
CA TYR A 247 -14.36 18.64 14.73
C TYR A 247 -14.40 17.00 14.60
N PRO A 248 -13.70 16.09 15.36
CA PRO A 248 -13.16 14.70 15.03
C PRO A 248 -13.84 13.30 14.87
N SER A 249 -13.05 12.18 14.67
CA SER A 249 -13.39 10.70 14.72
C SER A 249 -12.31 9.50 14.86
N ASN A 250 -11.08 9.38 15.48
CA ASN A 250 -10.51 8.01 15.94
C ASN A 250 -9.12 7.73 16.58
N VAL A 251 -8.92 6.78 17.55
CA VAL A 251 -7.57 6.41 18.12
C VAL A 251 -7.04 4.93 18.23
N HIS A 252 -5.72 4.61 18.27
CA HIS A 252 -5.11 3.29 18.64
C HIS A 252 -3.74 3.52 19.30
N LEU A 253 -3.19 2.54 20.06
CA LEU A 253 -2.07 2.64 21.04
C LEU A 253 -1.26 1.30 21.30
N GLN A 254 0.04 1.34 21.68
CA GLN A 254 0.88 0.26 22.33
C GLN A 254 2.06 0.78 23.27
N TYR A 255 2.95 -0.06 23.82
CA TYR A 255 4.12 0.33 24.67
C TYR A 255 3.93 1.16 25.95
N ASN A 256 4.19 2.47 25.97
CA ASN A 256 4.27 3.21 27.25
C ASN A 256 3.84 4.67 27.12
N TYR A 257 2.89 4.89 26.23
CA TYR A 257 2.66 6.13 25.56
C TYR A 257 1.24 6.31 25.05
N ALA A 258 1.06 7.34 24.26
CA ALA A 258 -0.14 8.12 24.26
C ALA A 258 -0.15 8.98 23.07
N TYR A 259 -1.28 9.08 22.44
CA TYR A 259 -1.32 8.87 21.02
C TYR A 259 -2.82 9.11 20.77
N VAL A 260 -3.26 10.12 20.02
CA VAL A 260 -4.53 10.85 20.21
C VAL A 260 -5.15 11.23 18.87
N SER A 261 -6.15 10.55 18.35
CA SER A 261 -6.53 10.57 16.92
C SER A 261 -8.05 10.84 16.70
N ASP A 262 -8.42 11.49 15.59
CA ASP A 262 -9.43 12.59 15.49
C ASP A 262 -9.60 13.13 14.02
N TRP A 263 -9.92 14.40 13.72
CA TRP A 263 -9.58 15.08 12.45
C TRP A 263 -8.70 16.44 12.39
N ASN A 264 -8.16 17.24 13.34
CA ASN A 264 -7.14 18.37 13.07
C ASN A 264 -5.79 17.99 13.60
N GLY A 265 -5.39 16.85 13.10
CA GLY A 265 -4.18 16.09 13.26
C GLY A 265 -3.78 15.63 14.65
N LEU A 266 -3.51 14.36 14.66
CA LEU A 266 -3.11 13.62 15.77
C LEU A 266 -2.31 14.38 16.83
N SER A 267 -2.71 14.16 18.06
CA SER A 267 -1.87 14.47 19.20
C SER A 267 -1.34 13.20 19.86
N ILE A 268 -0.47 13.34 20.82
CA ILE A 268 0.17 12.28 21.63
C ILE A 268 0.20 12.87 23.03
N ILE A 269 0.40 12.12 24.12
CA ILE A 269 0.46 12.73 25.48
C ILE A 269 1.15 11.83 26.54
N ASP A 270 2.48 11.79 26.70
CA ASP A 270 3.23 10.82 27.55
C ASP A 270 2.53 10.32 28.84
N LEU A 271 2.48 9.01 29.06
CA LEU A 271 1.80 8.41 30.23
C LEU A 271 2.50 8.67 31.54
N ASN A 272 3.81 8.80 31.45
CA ASN A 272 4.70 8.81 32.58
C ASN A 272 4.74 10.23 33.17
N SER A 273 4.96 11.24 32.33
CA SER A 273 4.91 12.66 32.71
C SER A 273 3.51 13.27 32.71
N MET A 274 2.54 12.60 32.07
CA MET A 274 1.13 12.97 32.01
C MET A 274 0.85 14.30 31.27
N THR A 275 1.66 14.65 30.28
CA THR A 275 1.72 16.04 29.78
C THR A 275 1.61 16.20 28.27
N LEU A 276 1.05 17.36 27.92
CA LEU A 276 1.05 18.07 26.64
C LEU A 276 1.68 17.36 25.44
N GLN A 277 0.90 17.13 24.39
CA GLN A 277 1.45 16.93 23.04
C GLN A 277 0.37 17.21 21.95
N GLU A 278 0.57 16.74 20.71
CA GLU A 278 1.26 17.61 19.73
C GLU A 278 0.77 17.52 18.25
N SER A 279 1.63 17.58 17.20
CA SER A 279 1.26 18.02 15.82
C SER A 279 1.89 17.30 14.52
N ILE A 280 1.32 17.32 13.26
CA ILE A 280 1.63 16.98 11.78
C ILE A 280 0.31 17.14 11.02
N GLU A 281 0.22 18.15 10.19
CA GLU A 281 -1.04 18.52 9.57
C GLU A 281 -1.29 17.65 8.31
N THR A 282 -2.53 17.72 7.85
CA THR A 282 -3.19 16.88 6.84
C THR A 282 -4.62 17.47 6.75
N SER A 283 -5.76 16.75 6.75
CA SER A 283 -6.78 17.08 5.71
C SER A 283 -8.05 16.21 5.39
N GLY A 284 -8.38 15.13 6.11
CA GLY A 284 -9.61 14.29 6.03
C GLY A 284 -10.99 14.95 6.09
N TYR A 285 -11.97 14.75 6.99
CA TYR A 285 -12.59 13.74 7.91
C TYR A 285 -11.96 12.35 8.21
N ALA A 286 -11.45 12.10 9.43
CA ALA A 286 -10.59 10.97 9.86
C ALA A 286 -11.10 9.97 10.91
N GLU A 287 -11.25 8.68 10.57
CA GLU A 287 -12.34 7.93 11.21
C GLU A 287 -12.07 6.52 11.79
N GLY A 288 -10.82 5.99 11.81
CA GLY A 288 -10.44 4.66 12.39
C GLY A 288 -8.97 4.23 12.14
N ILE A 289 -8.40 3.18 12.78
CA ILE A 289 -7.02 3.21 13.33
C ILE A 289 -6.39 1.96 14.06
N PHE A 290 -5.04 1.78 13.97
CA PHE A 290 -4.23 0.75 14.70
C PHE A 290 -2.75 1.04 15.08
N VAL A 291 -1.99 0.18 15.82
CA VAL A 291 -0.52 0.26 16.10
C VAL A 291 0.38 -0.98 15.87
N LYS A 292 1.50 -0.87 15.11
CA LYS A 292 2.61 -1.84 15.18
C LYS A 292 4.05 -1.28 15.13
N ASP A 293 4.90 -1.74 16.06
CA ASP A 293 6.34 -1.41 16.23
C ASP A 293 6.58 0.09 16.29
N THR A 294 7.64 0.64 15.68
CA THR A 294 7.84 2.08 15.51
C THR A 294 6.82 2.68 14.55
N SER A 295 5.58 2.14 14.52
CA SER A 295 4.51 2.37 13.55
C SER A 295 3.09 1.89 13.97
N ALA A 296 2.06 1.90 13.08
CA ALA A 296 0.60 1.99 13.42
C ALA A 296 -0.34 2.25 12.22
N TYR A 297 -1.60 2.79 12.24
CA TYR A 297 -2.48 3.12 11.07
C TYR A 297 -3.69 4.09 11.35
N LEU A 298 -4.21 5.01 10.48
CA LEU A 298 -5.53 5.73 10.48
C LEU A 298 -6.02 6.51 9.21
N LEU A 299 -7.23 6.22 8.90
CA LEU A 299 -8.21 6.82 8.01
C LEU A 299 -8.39 8.30 7.88
N ASP A 300 -8.73 8.69 6.65
CA ASP A 300 -9.72 9.76 6.51
C ASP A 300 -10.59 9.70 5.23
N LYS A 301 -11.26 10.81 4.86
CA LYS A 301 -11.78 11.23 3.54
C LYS A 301 -10.72 11.13 2.42
N GLY A 302 -9.69 10.30 2.55
CA GLY A 302 -8.44 10.30 1.80
C GLY A 302 -7.36 9.30 2.27
N GLY A 303 -7.58 8.18 2.97
CA GLY A 303 -6.76 6.93 2.83
C GLY A 303 -5.27 6.83 3.20
N LEU A 304 -4.70 5.59 3.16
CA LEU A 304 -3.45 5.20 3.86
C LEU A 304 -2.50 6.34 3.81
N GLN A 305 -1.90 6.65 4.93
CA GLN A 305 -0.73 7.47 4.97
C GLN A 305 0.21 7.06 6.14
N VAL A 306 0.78 5.85 6.00
CA VAL A 306 1.76 4.97 6.72
C VAL A 306 3.14 5.50 7.30
N ILE A 307 3.07 6.36 8.38
CA ILE A 307 3.80 6.99 9.59
C ILE A 307 4.65 6.26 10.64
N SER A 308 5.63 6.84 11.35
CA SER A 308 6.67 5.93 11.86
C SER A 308 7.88 6.34 12.73
N PHE A 309 7.56 6.54 13.96
CA PHE A 309 8.35 7.34 14.84
C PHE A 309 9.54 6.52 15.38
N ALA A 310 10.74 6.92 14.93
CA ALA A 310 12.00 6.23 15.18
C ALA A 310 12.71 6.72 16.46
N ASP A 311 12.26 7.86 16.97
CA ASP A 311 12.60 8.45 18.26
C ASP A 311 11.28 9.02 18.82
N PRO A 312 10.99 8.92 20.13
CA PRO A 312 9.79 9.52 20.68
C PRO A 312 9.68 11.04 20.59
N SER A 313 10.60 11.69 19.89
CA SER A 313 10.58 13.10 19.52
C SER A 313 10.54 13.37 18.01
N ASN A 314 10.05 12.44 17.17
CA ASN A 314 10.25 12.52 15.72
C ASN A 314 9.21 11.87 14.77
N VAL A 315 8.79 12.60 13.71
CA VAL A 315 7.71 12.27 12.74
C VAL A 315 7.79 12.84 11.27
N ASN A 316 7.79 12.12 10.11
CA ASN A 316 7.91 12.66 8.69
C ASN A 316 7.62 11.67 7.47
N ILE A 317 7.34 12.11 6.20
CA ILE A 317 6.10 11.93 5.37
C ILE A 317 5.83 10.92 4.14
N ASP A 318 6.28 9.63 4.11
CA ASP A 318 6.40 8.44 3.12
C ASP A 318 5.35 7.48 2.34
N GLN A 319 4.17 7.79 1.68
CA GLN A 319 3.34 6.99 0.64
C GLN A 319 1.79 7.22 0.58
N THR A 320 0.86 6.26 0.19
CA THR A 320 -0.69 6.25 0.19
C THR A 320 -1.33 5.35 -0.86
N TYR A 321 -2.42 4.61 -0.70
CA TYR A 321 -3.06 3.89 -1.84
C TYR A 321 -4.44 4.60 -2.16
N SER A 322 -5.02 4.71 -3.39
CA SER A 322 -6.19 5.62 -3.75
C SER A 322 -7.10 5.23 -5.01
N LEU A 323 -8.29 5.84 -5.25
CA LEU A 323 -9.57 5.12 -4.96
C LEU A 323 -11.00 5.71 -5.42
N TYR A 324 -12.33 5.30 -5.27
CA TYR A 324 -13.47 4.32 -4.84
C TYR A 324 -14.80 4.42 -3.83
N GLY A 325 -15.03 5.19 -2.71
CA GLY A 325 -16.12 5.61 -1.74
C GLY A 325 -16.07 6.87 -0.73
N TRP A 326 -16.47 6.74 0.57
CA TRP A 326 -16.45 7.74 1.73
C TRP A 326 -16.10 7.03 3.10
N GLY A 327 -15.27 7.43 4.09
CA GLY A 327 -14.24 6.43 4.56
C GLY A 327 -13.66 6.33 5.98
N LYS A 328 -13.41 5.10 6.54
CA LYS A 328 -13.30 4.96 8.03
C LYS A 328 -12.44 3.94 8.95
N ASP A 329 -11.70 2.77 8.82
CA ASP A 329 -10.91 2.14 10.02
C ASP A 329 -9.94 0.97 9.71
N VAL A 330 -8.90 0.77 10.55
CA VAL A 330 -7.74 -0.14 10.31
C VAL A 330 -7.17 -0.95 11.56
N CYS A 331 -6.53 -2.16 11.42
CA CYS A 331 -5.76 -2.99 12.43
C CYS A 331 -4.32 -3.32 11.99
N ALA A 332 -3.62 -4.18 12.78
CA ALA A 332 -2.66 -5.26 12.46
C ALA A 332 -2.58 -6.39 13.48
N THR A 333 -1.84 -7.40 13.03
CA THR A 333 -1.10 -8.46 13.71
C THR A 333 0.38 -8.22 13.36
N ASP A 334 1.30 -9.01 13.91
CA ASP A 334 2.76 -8.76 13.81
C ASP A 334 3.31 -8.58 12.40
N GLU A 335 2.65 -9.22 11.45
CA GLU A 335 2.82 -8.93 10.06
C GLU A 335 1.56 -8.15 9.61
N ARG A 336 0.34 -8.70 9.77
CA ARG A 336 -0.90 -8.64 8.93
C ARG A 336 -2.08 -7.71 9.43
N ALA A 337 -2.57 -6.73 8.64
CA ALA A 337 -3.93 -5.96 8.50
C ALA A 337 -4.42 -4.83 7.28
N TYR A 338 -5.78 -5.29 7.42
CA TYR A 338 -7.00 -5.52 6.52
C TYR A 338 -7.91 -4.24 6.47
N VAL A 339 -8.64 -3.76 5.40
CA VAL A 339 -9.22 -2.33 5.30
C VAL A 339 -10.46 -1.97 4.31
N CYS A 340 -11.27 -0.83 4.42
CA CYS A 340 -12.59 -0.53 3.67
C CYS A 340 -13.25 0.95 3.46
N ASP A 341 -14.32 1.21 2.64
CA ASP A 341 -14.98 2.55 2.23
C ASP A 341 -16.47 2.74 1.64
N GLN A 342 -17.22 3.82 1.88
CA GLN A 342 -18.57 4.15 1.33
C GLN A 342 -18.59 4.49 -0.16
N THR A 343 -18.01 3.62 -0.97
CA THR A 343 -18.81 2.78 -1.80
C THR A 343 -18.22 1.36 -1.93
N GLU A 344 -16.98 0.93 -1.63
CA GLU A 344 -16.40 -0.29 -2.29
C GLU A 344 -15.78 -1.53 -1.62
N GLY A 345 -14.62 -1.46 -0.97
CA GLY A 345 -13.75 -2.62 -0.86
C GLY A 345 -13.58 -3.20 0.54
N VAL A 346 -12.70 -4.21 0.57
CA VAL A 346 -12.30 -5.09 1.67
C VAL A 346 -10.88 -5.51 1.30
N VAL A 347 -9.84 -5.16 2.04
CA VAL A 347 -8.46 -5.17 1.48
C VAL A 347 -7.39 -5.90 2.32
N ILE A 348 -6.29 -6.41 1.70
CA ILE A 348 -5.26 -7.37 2.22
C ILE A 348 -3.76 -6.91 2.30
N ILE A 349 -3.49 -5.59 2.38
CA ILE A 349 -2.19 -4.84 2.61
C ILE A 349 -1.10 -5.51 3.42
N ASP A 350 0.19 -5.12 3.28
CA ASP A 350 1.39 -6.00 3.40
C ASP A 350 2.77 -5.33 3.92
N ILE A 351 3.20 -5.45 5.23
CA ILE A 351 4.47 -5.02 5.89
C ILE A 351 5.73 -5.85 5.57
N THR A 352 5.90 -7.02 6.18
CA THR A 352 7.11 -7.55 6.88
C THR A 352 8.29 -6.61 7.20
N GLN A 353 8.76 -5.77 6.29
CA GLN A 353 9.50 -4.57 6.65
C GLN A 353 8.53 -3.42 6.53
N PRO A 354 8.19 -2.73 7.63
CA PRO A 354 7.35 -1.56 7.56
C PRO A 354 7.98 -0.33 6.85
N ALA A 355 8.59 -0.56 5.69
CA ALA A 355 9.16 0.39 4.77
C ALA A 355 8.62 0.23 3.35
N GLN A 356 8.12 -0.96 2.98
CA GLN A 356 8.14 -1.48 1.60
C GLN A 356 6.93 -2.34 1.16
N SER A 357 5.75 -1.75 0.99
CA SER A 357 4.48 -2.38 0.63
C SER A 357 4.03 -2.27 -0.87
N ASN A 358 3.91 -3.42 -1.58
CA ASN A 358 3.59 -3.83 -3.01
C ASN A 358 2.44 -4.93 -3.33
N LEU A 359 1.09 -4.71 -3.39
CA LEU A 359 -0.14 -5.60 -3.06
C LEU A 359 -0.22 -7.18 -3.03
N ILE A 360 -1.18 -7.75 -2.20
CA ILE A 360 -1.71 -9.17 -2.04
C ILE A 360 -3.25 -9.65 -2.19
N GLY A 361 -4.35 -8.88 -2.50
CA GLY A 361 -5.79 -9.41 -2.44
C GLY A 361 -7.04 -8.43 -2.44
N GLU A 362 -8.33 -8.89 -2.32
CA GLU A 362 -9.60 -8.09 -2.10
C GLU A 362 -10.99 -8.79 -2.29
N ILE A 363 -12.11 -8.18 -1.81
CA ILE A 363 -13.60 -8.20 -2.33
C ILE A 363 -13.81 -6.59 -2.33
N LYS A 364 -14.62 -5.80 -3.08
CA LYS A 364 -15.75 -5.88 -4.03
C LYS A 364 -17.27 -5.74 -3.59
N LYS A 365 -17.66 -5.00 -2.52
CA LYS A 365 -19.00 -4.32 -2.29
C LYS A 365 -20.31 -5.18 -2.09
N GLY A 366 -20.91 -5.16 -0.89
CA GLY A 366 -22.38 -5.14 -0.60
C GLY A 366 -22.65 -4.06 0.49
N GLY A 367 -23.77 -3.30 0.65
CA GLY A 367 -23.88 -1.85 1.08
C GLY A 367 -24.16 -1.00 2.42
N THR A 368 -24.22 -1.32 3.78
CA THR A 368 -24.42 -0.27 4.93
C THR A 368 -23.45 0.21 6.18
N ASN A 369 -22.21 -0.25 6.61
CA ASN A 369 -20.92 0.51 7.04
C ASN A 369 -20.22 0.36 8.39
N TYR A 370 -19.50 1.31 8.95
CA TYR A 370 -18.06 1.31 9.19
C TYR A 370 -17.29 0.02 9.93
N SER A 371 -16.36 -0.92 9.44
CA SER A 371 -15.24 -1.80 10.13
C SER A 371 -14.76 -3.33 9.83
N MET A 372 -13.85 -4.09 10.59
CA MET A 372 -13.41 -5.62 10.67
C MET A 372 -12.25 -6.22 11.68
N VAL A 373 -12.03 -7.47 12.25
CA VAL A 373 -10.90 -7.80 13.25
C VAL A 373 -10.08 -9.15 13.32
N PRO A 374 -8.82 -9.23 13.91
CA PRO A 374 -7.84 -10.33 13.59
C PRO A 374 -7.05 -11.36 14.53
N GLN A 375 -7.40 -12.65 14.72
CA GLN A 375 -6.41 -13.76 14.99
C GLN A 375 -6.64 -15.17 14.41
N ASN A 376 -5.55 -15.94 14.23
CA ASN A 376 -5.53 -17.27 13.59
C ASN A 376 -6.33 -17.29 12.28
N ASN A 377 -6.36 -18.40 11.55
CA ASN A 377 -7.08 -18.49 10.29
C ASN A 377 -8.61 -18.35 10.46
N THR A 378 -9.12 -17.12 10.71
CA THR A 378 -10.47 -16.99 11.25
C THR A 378 -11.44 -15.82 10.93
N ALA A 379 -11.18 -14.53 10.51
CA ALA A 379 -11.93 -13.14 10.47
C ALA A 379 -13.44 -12.60 9.79
N PHE A 380 -13.44 -11.50 10.72
CA PHE A 380 -14.50 -10.79 11.53
C PHE A 380 -14.93 -9.37 11.27
N VAL A 381 -16.23 -9.08 11.42
CA VAL A 381 -16.75 -7.70 11.43
C VAL A 381 -18.02 -7.58 12.25
N ALA A 382 -18.68 -6.42 12.14
CA ALA A 382 -20.10 -6.11 12.28
C ALA A 382 -20.72 -5.80 10.90
N ASN A 383 -22.03 -5.63 10.75
CA ASN A 383 -22.55 -4.88 9.61
C ASN A 383 -23.88 -4.31 9.92
N ALA A 384 -24.25 -3.23 9.22
CA ALA A 384 -25.60 -2.76 8.97
C ALA A 384 -26.66 -3.84 8.64
N GLY A 385 -27.82 -3.48 8.12
CA GLY A 385 -29.03 -4.26 7.84
C GLY A 385 -29.01 -5.61 7.14
N ASN A 386 -27.84 -6.15 6.84
CA ASN A 386 -27.56 -7.42 6.21
C ASN A 386 -26.43 -8.22 6.91
N GLY A 387 -26.03 -7.87 8.12
CA GLY A 387 -25.64 -8.90 9.09
C GLY A 387 -24.17 -9.09 9.36
N VAL A 388 -23.83 -9.85 10.40
CA VAL A 388 -22.46 -10.08 10.85
C VAL A 388 -21.73 -11.34 10.25
N GLN A 389 -21.48 -11.38 8.93
CA GLN A 389 -20.83 -12.47 8.15
C GLN A 389 -19.34 -12.73 8.47
N CYS A 390 -18.82 -13.78 7.84
CA CYS A 390 -17.56 -14.42 8.19
C CYS A 390 -16.96 -15.28 7.02
N ILE A 391 -15.62 -15.47 6.94
CA ILE A 391 -14.82 -15.70 5.70
C ILE A 391 -13.78 -16.92 5.72
N ASP A 392 -13.89 -18.11 5.02
CA ASP A 392 -13.02 -19.40 5.09
C ASP A 392 -12.58 -20.10 3.73
N ILE A 393 -11.35 -20.12 3.15
CA ILE A 393 -9.95 -19.72 3.51
C ILE A 393 -8.87 -20.60 2.71
N SER A 394 -7.56 -20.24 2.58
CA SER A 394 -6.45 -20.98 1.90
C SER A 394 -4.97 -20.62 2.33
N GLN A 395 -4.12 -19.87 1.56
CA GLN A 395 -2.77 -19.25 1.89
C GLN A 395 -2.35 -17.73 1.43
N PRO A 396 -1.90 -17.29 0.18
CA PRO A 396 -1.80 -15.83 -0.38
C PRO A 396 -2.59 -14.83 -1.47
N ASP A 397 -3.64 -14.63 -2.41
CA ASP A 397 -4.92 -14.95 -3.29
C ASP A 397 -6.51 -14.70 -3.03
N ASN A 398 -7.39 -15.71 -2.75
CA ASN A 398 -8.79 -15.99 -3.30
C ASN A 398 -10.12 -16.11 -2.41
N PRO A 399 -10.47 -15.34 -1.35
CA PRO A 399 -11.31 -16.04 0.37
C PRO A 399 -12.87 -16.27 0.21
N LYS A 400 -13.67 -16.52 1.28
CA LYS A 400 -14.96 -17.28 1.16
C LYS A 400 -16.14 -17.05 2.18
N ILE A 401 -17.39 -16.72 1.75
CA ILE A 401 -18.68 -16.69 2.54
C ILE A 401 -19.58 -17.97 2.30
N LYS A 402 -20.65 -18.16 3.10
CA LYS A 402 -21.84 -19.05 2.87
C LYS A 402 -22.92 -18.90 3.98
N ALA A 403 -22.94 -17.77 4.69
CA ALA A 403 -22.70 -17.80 6.12
C ALA A 403 -23.36 -16.61 6.86
N THR A 404 -24.14 -16.80 7.96
CA THR A 404 -25.17 -15.78 8.35
C THR A 404 -25.47 -15.48 9.87
N VAL A 405 -24.76 -14.53 10.56
CA VAL A 405 -25.00 -13.95 11.91
C VAL A 405 -26.10 -12.89 11.84
N ASN A 406 -27.34 -13.38 11.93
CA ASN A 406 -28.56 -12.64 11.60
C ASN A 406 -29.23 -11.87 12.73
N SER A 407 -28.90 -10.60 12.84
CA SER A 407 -29.50 -9.57 13.70
C SER A 407 -31.00 -9.37 13.65
N LEU A 408 -31.38 -8.53 14.61
CA LEU A 408 -32.68 -7.97 14.99
C LEU A 408 -32.65 -6.42 15.14
N ASP A 409 -31.55 -5.70 14.82
CA ASP A 409 -31.56 -4.40 14.13
C ASP A 409 -30.23 -4.15 13.41
N TYR A 410 -29.27 -3.29 13.84
CA TYR A 410 -28.40 -2.55 12.88
C TYR A 410 -26.85 -2.70 13.00
N ALA A 411 -26.22 -3.21 14.06
CA ALA A 411 -24.82 -3.73 14.08
C ALA A 411 -23.58 -2.93 13.45
N ARG A 412 -22.64 -2.39 14.26
CA ARG A 412 -21.53 -1.47 13.89
C ARG A 412 -20.04 -1.76 14.24
N ASP A 413 -19.59 -2.54 15.26
CA ASP A 413 -18.14 -2.62 15.65
C ASP A 413 -17.51 -3.81 16.43
N VAL A 414 -16.45 -4.55 16.06
CA VAL A 414 -16.26 -5.99 16.44
C VAL A 414 -15.04 -6.56 17.23
N TYR A 415 -14.23 -5.86 18.03
CA TYR A 415 -13.07 -6.53 18.70
C TYR A 415 -13.18 -7.90 19.42
N ILE A 416 -12.15 -8.72 19.27
CA ILE A 416 -12.00 -10.06 19.86
C ILE A 416 -11.88 -10.03 21.39
N GLN A 417 -12.31 -11.04 22.16
CA GLN A 417 -11.89 -11.18 23.57
C GLN A 417 -11.65 -12.62 24.05
N GLY A 418 -10.40 -13.03 24.28
CA GLY A 418 -10.17 -14.29 24.98
C GLY A 418 -10.45 -15.42 24.00
N SER A 419 -11.11 -16.48 24.42
CA SER A 419 -11.92 -17.24 23.45
C SER A 419 -13.37 -16.83 23.55
N TYR A 420 -13.72 -15.53 23.42
CA TYR A 420 -15.04 -14.90 23.66
C TYR A 420 -15.39 -13.55 22.95
N MET A 421 -16.71 -13.36 22.76
CA MET A 421 -17.38 -12.26 22.03
C MET A 421 -18.13 -11.51 23.12
N TYR A 422 -18.33 -10.19 23.01
CA TYR A 422 -19.24 -9.39 23.83
C TYR A 422 -19.81 -8.17 23.05
N VAL A 423 -20.60 -8.43 21.98
CA VAL A 423 -20.79 -7.55 20.81
C VAL A 423 -21.84 -6.42 20.80
N ALA A 424 -21.86 -5.41 19.87
CA ALA A 424 -22.82 -4.28 19.79
C ALA A 424 -23.93 -4.20 18.65
N ASP A 425 -24.91 -3.24 18.57
CA ASP A 425 -26.14 -3.22 17.69
C ASP A 425 -27.00 -1.87 17.74
N ASP A 426 -28.22 -1.70 17.12
CA ASP A 426 -29.12 -0.48 17.20
C ASP A 426 -29.92 -0.14 18.50
N THR A 427 -30.78 -0.99 19.10
CA THR A 427 -31.76 -0.69 20.22
C THR A 427 -31.93 -1.69 21.45
N TYR A 428 -30.87 -2.29 22.07
CA TYR A 428 -30.72 -3.49 22.99
C TYR A 428 -29.23 -3.81 23.49
N GLY A 429 -28.46 -2.88 24.07
CA GLY A 429 -27.06 -2.93 24.56
C GLY A 429 -26.24 -4.23 24.95
N LEU A 430 -26.20 -5.39 24.21
CA LEU A 430 -25.42 -6.70 24.32
C LEU A 430 -26.31 -8.01 24.07
N LYS A 431 -25.85 -9.29 24.22
CA LYS A 431 -26.66 -10.59 24.12
C LYS A 431 -26.09 -12.03 24.43
N ILE A 432 -24.82 -12.17 24.77
CA ILE A 432 -23.88 -13.33 24.88
C ILE A 432 -23.85 -14.57 23.93
N TYR A 433 -22.68 -14.79 23.27
CA TYR A 433 -22.18 -15.84 22.35
C TYR A 433 -20.59 -15.90 22.49
N ASN A 434 -19.63 -16.81 22.10
CA ASN A 434 -18.91 -19.08 20.48
C ASN A 434 -17.73 -19.21 19.42
N LEU A 435 -16.58 -19.83 19.75
CA LEU A 435 -15.49 -20.19 18.80
C LEU A 435 -15.11 -21.64 18.81
N THR A 436 -15.50 -22.38 19.83
CA THR A 436 -15.20 -23.80 19.89
C THR A 436 -16.19 -24.58 19.00
N GLY A 437 -15.92 -24.67 17.70
CA GLY A 437 -16.59 -25.65 16.81
C GLY A 437 -17.02 -25.14 15.43
N GLU A 438 -18.33 -24.95 15.25
CA GLU A 438 -18.97 -24.53 14.00
C GLU A 438 -19.92 -23.35 14.25
N ILE A 439 -20.03 -22.44 13.28
CA ILE A 439 -20.81 -21.21 13.41
C ILE A 439 -22.34 -21.50 13.31
N THR A 440 -22.90 -22.00 14.43
CA THR A 440 -24.30 -22.02 15.03
C THR A 440 -25.01 -20.83 16.09
N ASN A 441 -26.25 -21.55 15.98
CA ASN A 441 -27.75 -21.40 16.07
C ASN A 441 -28.42 -21.59 17.47
N GLN A 442 -28.51 -20.52 18.30
CA GLN A 442 -28.77 -20.50 19.76
C GLN A 442 -28.51 -19.06 20.33
N VAL A 443 -28.80 -18.80 21.63
CA VAL A 443 -28.47 -17.60 22.46
C VAL A 443 -27.44 -17.90 23.59
N VAL A 444 -27.08 -16.98 24.51
CA VAL A 444 -26.94 -17.40 25.93
C VAL A 444 -27.59 -16.50 27.01
N GLY A 445 -27.43 -15.15 27.04
CA GLY A 445 -28.00 -14.32 28.15
C GLY A 445 -28.02 -12.80 27.92
N GLU A 446 -28.84 -12.02 28.68
CA GLU A 446 -29.15 -10.59 28.39
C GLU A 446 -29.53 -9.59 29.57
N LEU A 447 -29.88 -8.27 29.35
CA LEU A 447 -30.04 -7.07 30.29
C LEU A 447 -30.75 -5.85 29.63
N SER A 448 -31.34 -4.79 30.24
CA SER A 448 -31.95 -3.66 29.44
C SER A 448 -32.04 -2.24 30.09
N LEU A 449 -31.93 -1.12 29.34
CA LEU A 449 -32.27 0.34 29.56
C LEU A 449 -32.60 1.08 28.18
N PHE A 450 -32.22 2.34 27.83
CA PHE A 450 -32.45 2.99 26.47
C PHE A 450 -31.29 3.85 25.77
N CYS A 451 -30.63 3.48 24.63
CA CYS A 451 -29.39 4.20 24.11
C CYS A 451 -28.69 4.16 22.67
N GLY A 452 -28.98 4.68 21.48
CA GLY A 452 -28.33 4.28 20.15
C GLY A 452 -26.78 4.13 19.93
N PRO A 453 -26.13 2.95 19.85
CA PRO A 453 -24.69 2.71 19.51
C PRO A 453 -23.93 3.11 18.22
N THR A 454 -22.58 3.04 18.18
CA THR A 454 -21.81 2.91 16.92
C THR A 454 -20.39 2.27 17.04
N HIS A 455 -19.62 2.30 18.15
CA HIS A 455 -18.36 1.51 18.30
C HIS A 455 -18.02 0.85 19.71
N VAL A 456 -17.00 -0.05 19.97
CA VAL A 456 -16.74 -0.81 21.28
C VAL A 456 -15.35 -1.39 21.86
N ARG A 457 -14.69 -2.53 21.52
CA ARG A 457 -13.27 -3.10 21.89
C ARG A 457 -12.82 -3.14 23.51
N VAL A 458 -12.25 -4.00 24.51
CA VAL A 458 -11.61 -5.40 24.95
C VAL A 458 -10.57 -5.75 26.23
N LEU A 459 -9.91 -5.00 27.19
CA LEU A 459 -8.73 -5.38 28.19
C LEU A 459 -8.66 -5.70 29.82
N ASP A 460 -8.84 -6.86 30.49
CA ASP A 460 -8.53 -7.24 31.96
C ASP A 460 -9.64 -7.43 33.06
N ASN A 461 -10.01 -6.35 33.79
CA ASN A 461 -11.11 -6.21 34.79
C ASN A 461 -12.17 -5.11 34.41
N THR A 462 -12.13 -3.85 34.89
CA THR A 462 -12.99 -2.68 34.48
C THR A 462 -13.52 -2.67 33.01
N ALA A 463 -14.75 -2.40 32.53
CA ALA A 463 -14.99 -2.17 31.05
C ALA A 463 -16.28 -1.50 30.46
N TYR A 464 -16.25 -0.69 29.34
CA TYR A 464 -17.12 0.27 28.50
C TYR A 464 -17.83 -0.51 27.18
N LEU A 465 -18.49 -0.43 25.90
CA LEU A 465 -18.95 0.15 24.47
C LEU A 465 -19.34 1.66 23.95
N VAL A 466 -18.54 2.48 23.21
CA VAL A 466 -18.61 4.01 23.20
C VAL A 466 -19.64 4.71 22.30
N CYS A 467 -19.90 6.08 22.35
CA CYS A 467 -21.12 6.99 22.50
C CYS A 467 -21.18 8.47 22.17
N THR A 468 -22.23 9.18 22.59
CA THR A 468 -22.54 10.57 22.30
C THR A 468 -22.14 11.42 23.54
N ASP A 469 -22.62 11.20 24.78
CA ASP A 469 -22.31 12.10 25.94
C ASP A 469 -22.36 11.52 27.38
N LYS A 470 -21.84 10.32 27.67
CA LYS A 470 -21.48 9.90 29.06
C LYS A 470 -20.19 9.17 29.20
N VAL A 471 -20.01 8.22 30.13
CA VAL A 471 -18.96 7.18 30.07
C VAL A 471 -19.49 5.67 30.18
N TYR A 472 -20.80 5.39 30.07
CA TYR A 472 -21.69 4.20 30.43
C TYR A 472 -21.39 2.65 30.30
N LEU A 473 -20.26 2.09 30.72
CA LEU A 473 -19.86 0.68 30.92
C LEU A 473 -20.56 -0.74 30.76
N ILE A 474 -21.54 -1.24 31.51
CA ILE A 474 -22.04 -2.67 31.57
C ILE A 474 -20.96 -3.62 32.17
N ASP A 475 -21.20 -4.84 32.73
CA ASP A 475 -20.13 -5.57 33.50
C ASP A 475 -19.83 -7.10 33.30
N ILE A 476 -18.61 -7.68 33.16
CA ILE A 476 -18.36 -8.92 32.33
C ILE A 476 -18.07 -10.27 33.04
N SER A 477 -18.26 -10.46 34.34
CA SER A 477 -17.55 -11.50 35.15
C SER A 477 -17.61 -13.01 34.78
N ASP A 478 -17.78 -13.83 35.82
CA ASP A 478 -18.76 -14.91 35.82
C ASP A 478 -19.87 -14.72 34.81
N LYS A 479 -20.37 -15.85 34.30
CA LYS A 479 -21.47 -15.85 33.39
C LYS A 479 -22.76 -16.74 33.79
N GLN A 480 -23.92 -16.15 34.20
CA GLN A 480 -25.37 -16.51 33.93
C GLN A 480 -26.34 -15.42 33.27
N HIS A 481 -26.48 -14.13 33.71
CA HIS A 481 -27.25 -13.02 33.01
C HIS A 481 -26.81 -11.48 33.20
N PRO A 482 -26.23 -10.74 32.20
CA PRO A 482 -25.73 -9.30 32.15
C PRO A 482 -26.18 -8.13 33.11
N THR A 483 -25.32 -7.16 33.56
CA THR A 483 -25.71 -5.83 34.19
C THR A 483 -24.73 -4.60 34.02
N GLN A 484 -24.82 -3.53 34.85
CA GLN A 484 -24.30 -2.13 34.71
C GLN A 484 -23.57 -1.50 35.97
N MET A 485 -22.25 -1.17 36.03
CA MET A 485 -21.58 -0.36 37.12
C MET A 485 -21.74 1.20 37.22
N ASP A 486 -20.88 2.09 36.65
CA ASP A 486 -20.40 3.51 36.94
C ASP A 486 -21.14 4.93 36.47
N GLU A 487 -20.74 6.26 36.65
CA GLU A 487 -21.51 7.61 36.48
C GLU A 487 -21.14 8.93 35.57
N ILE A 488 -20.18 9.11 34.62
CA ILE A 488 -19.77 10.35 33.84
C ILE A 488 -20.70 10.89 32.73
N GLN A 489 -20.22 11.66 31.74
CA GLN A 489 -20.92 12.67 30.88
C GLN A 489 -20.04 13.21 29.76
N VAL A 490 -20.66 13.85 28.74
CA VAL A 490 -20.63 15.34 28.65
C VAL A 490 -21.72 16.11 27.77
N SER A 491 -21.64 16.46 26.44
CA SER A 491 -22.72 17.27 25.70
C SER A 491 -22.97 17.29 24.11
N ALA A 492 -22.08 17.58 23.10
CA ALA A 492 -22.39 17.56 21.60
C ALA A 492 -21.30 17.17 20.49
N GLN A 493 -21.55 16.14 19.63
CA GLN A 493 -20.82 15.48 18.45
C GLN A 493 -19.36 14.89 18.61
N ILE A 494 -18.99 13.66 18.10
CA ILE A 494 -17.66 12.96 17.73
C ILE A 494 -17.87 11.44 17.18
N ASN A 495 -16.84 10.55 16.93
CA ASN A 495 -16.77 9.05 16.63
C ASN A 495 -15.35 8.28 16.83
N ASP A 496 -14.71 7.76 17.94
CA ASP A 496 -13.16 7.72 18.03
C ASP A 496 -11.96 6.93 18.90
N MET A 497 -11.73 5.66 19.41
CA MET A 497 -10.69 5.33 20.52
C MET A 497 -9.61 4.21 20.43
N ALA A 498 -8.65 4.24 21.39
CA ALA A 498 -7.33 3.57 21.45
C ALA A 498 -6.84 3.06 22.81
N ILE A 499 -5.91 2.06 22.96
CA ILE A 499 -5.11 1.89 24.22
C ILE A 499 -3.74 1.18 24.31
N VAL A 500 -2.88 1.75 25.17
CA VAL A 500 -1.52 1.33 25.56
C VAL A 500 -1.62 0.61 26.88
N SER A 501 -0.64 -0.20 27.21
CA SER A 501 -0.13 -0.47 28.56
C SER A 501 -0.33 0.54 29.70
N ASN A 502 -0.49 1.87 29.51
CA ASN A 502 -1.04 2.74 30.57
C ASN A 502 -1.74 4.05 30.19
N THR A 503 -2.21 4.33 28.97
CA THR A 503 -3.22 5.39 28.70
C THR A 503 -3.97 5.15 27.36
N LEU A 504 -4.77 6.12 26.83
CA LEU A 504 -5.87 6.12 25.81
C LEU A 504 -6.16 7.59 25.40
N PHE A 505 -6.78 8.03 24.29
CA PHE A 505 -6.84 9.48 23.99
C PHE A 505 -8.08 10.12 23.34
N ILE A 506 -8.05 11.46 23.13
CA ILE A 506 -9.15 12.39 22.79
C ILE A 506 -9.15 13.06 21.40
N ALA A 507 -10.33 13.51 21.03
CA ALA A 507 -10.66 14.05 19.75
C ALA A 507 -11.76 15.11 19.93
N SER A 508 -11.55 16.42 19.64
CA SER A 508 -12.57 17.48 19.89
C SER A 508 -13.01 18.49 18.82
N ASN A 509 -14.29 18.97 18.80
CA ASN A 509 -14.84 20.17 18.06
C ASN A 509 -13.93 21.37 18.14
N LYS A 510 -13.03 21.38 19.12
CA LYS A 510 -12.22 22.52 19.50
C LYS A 510 -10.72 22.15 19.64
N GLY A 511 -10.33 20.91 19.93
CA GLY A 511 -9.00 20.54 20.46
C GLY A 511 -8.83 19.12 21.07
N VAL A 512 -7.95 18.97 22.07
CA VAL A 512 -7.66 17.78 22.93
C VAL A 512 -7.21 18.19 24.40
N LYS A 513 -6.94 17.33 25.42
CA LYS A 513 -6.42 17.70 26.82
C LYS A 513 -5.58 16.54 27.51
N ARG A 514 -5.85 15.89 28.71
CA ARG A 514 -5.36 14.50 29.14
C ARG A 514 -6.14 13.70 30.29
N TYR A 515 -6.54 12.40 30.12
CA TYR A 515 -7.25 11.38 31.00
C TYR A 515 -6.26 10.20 31.58
N ASN A 516 -6.58 9.21 32.50
CA ASN A 516 -5.57 8.28 33.22
C ASN A 516 -5.81 6.96 34.16
N ILE A 517 -6.81 6.05 34.15
CA ILE A 517 -7.07 4.83 35.05
C ILE A 517 -6.43 4.42 36.48
N SER A 518 -5.99 5.24 37.48
CA SER A 518 -6.13 4.95 38.97
C SER A 518 -7.42 5.43 39.75
N ASN A 519 -7.72 6.73 39.97
CA ASN A 519 -8.97 7.34 40.58
C ASN A 519 -9.29 8.85 40.10
N PRO A 520 -10.46 9.36 39.56
CA PRO A 520 -10.49 10.59 38.72
C PRO A 520 -11.57 11.74 38.81
N SER A 521 -11.44 12.85 39.56
CA SER A 521 -12.21 14.19 39.52
C SER A 521 -11.66 15.59 38.93
N PHE A 522 -10.39 15.79 38.47
CA PHE A 522 -9.65 17.01 38.00
C PHE A 522 -8.61 16.72 36.83
N TYR A 523 -7.49 17.45 36.61
CA TYR A 523 -6.77 17.47 35.28
C TYR A 523 -5.17 17.47 35.26
N GLN A 524 -4.43 17.94 34.21
CA GLN A 524 -2.94 18.26 34.10
C GLN A 524 -2.52 19.00 32.77
N LEU A 525 -1.52 19.93 32.74
CA LEU A 525 -1.47 21.20 31.90
C LEU A 525 -0.85 21.19 30.46
N LEU A 526 -1.37 22.02 29.51
CA LEU A 526 -1.28 21.87 28.02
C LEU A 526 -1.57 23.20 27.20
N PHE A 527 -1.40 23.23 25.84
CA PHE A 527 -1.55 24.34 24.83
C PHE A 527 -2.44 23.96 23.57
N PRO A 528 -3.07 24.88 22.76
CA PRO A 528 -4.45 24.71 22.19
C PRO A 528 -4.96 25.53 20.96
N ASP A 529 -6.27 25.44 20.65
CA ASP A 529 -7.11 26.48 19.99
C ASP A 529 -6.60 27.04 18.63
N LEU A 530 -5.73 26.29 17.93
CA LEU A 530 -4.96 26.79 16.79
C LEU A 530 -5.81 27.22 15.59
N LEU A 531 -7.01 26.65 15.45
CA LEU A 531 -7.79 26.67 14.22
C LEU A 531 -9.25 27.04 14.45
N SER A 532 -9.50 28.25 14.99
CA SER A 532 -10.86 28.74 15.19
C SER A 532 -11.66 28.79 13.88
N ASN A 533 -12.65 27.89 13.74
CA ASN A 533 -13.58 27.71 12.62
C ASN A 533 -13.07 26.97 11.36
N THR A 534 -11.92 26.27 11.38
CA THR A 534 -11.70 25.26 10.34
C THR A 534 -12.15 23.90 10.83
N ASN A 535 -12.69 23.14 9.88
CA ASN A 535 -12.87 21.73 10.11
C ASN A 535 -11.47 21.15 10.21
N ILE A 536 -11.23 20.60 11.37
CA ILE A 536 -10.85 19.21 11.47
C ILE A 536 -11.19 18.40 10.24
N ASP A 537 -10.11 17.91 9.65
CA ASP A 537 -10.04 17.00 8.54
C ASP A 537 -9.27 15.64 8.84
N ALA A 538 -7.98 15.49 9.21
CA ALA A 538 -7.27 14.20 9.57
C ALA A 538 -6.63 14.08 11.00
N PHE A 539 -6.52 13.00 11.83
CA PHE A 539 -5.73 12.91 13.15
C PHE A 539 -5.58 11.36 13.55
N TYR A 540 -4.40 10.68 13.80
CA TYR A 540 -3.96 9.20 13.72
C TYR A 540 -2.85 8.58 14.71
N VAL A 541 -2.64 7.39 15.35
CA VAL A 541 -1.39 7.14 16.24
C VAL A 541 -0.80 5.71 16.46
N SER A 542 0.43 5.39 17.00
CA SER A 542 1.59 5.91 17.92
C SER A 542 2.07 5.36 19.49
N ASP A 543 3.39 5.11 18.97
CA ASP A 543 4.73 4.49 19.40
C ASP A 543 5.76 5.48 19.85
N GLN A 544 5.99 6.52 19.07
CA GLN A 544 7.08 7.42 19.37
C GLN A 544 6.67 8.89 19.17
N ALA A 545 5.95 9.32 18.13
CA ALA A 545 5.68 10.74 17.92
C ALA A 545 4.50 11.00 16.94
N VAL A 546 4.13 12.28 16.70
CA VAL A 546 2.76 12.75 16.43
C VAL A 546 2.40 13.79 15.32
N TYR A 547 1.11 14.23 15.18
CA TYR A 547 0.44 14.54 13.89
C TYR A 547 -0.87 15.51 13.71
N MET A 548 -1.12 16.73 14.32
CA MET A 548 -2.01 18.01 14.12
C MET A 548 -2.15 18.69 12.76
N ALA A 549 -3.41 18.90 12.23
CA ALA A 549 -4.03 19.05 10.85
C ALA A 549 -4.86 20.30 10.48
N ASN A 550 -5.01 20.53 9.14
CA ASN A 550 -6.13 21.16 8.40
C ASN A 550 -5.79 21.30 6.88
N GLU A 551 -6.74 20.93 5.99
CA GLU A 551 -6.72 20.97 4.50
C GLU A 551 -5.54 20.30 3.74
N LYS A 552 -4.30 20.70 4.01
CA LYS A 552 -3.12 20.53 3.13
C LYS A 552 -1.76 20.70 3.83
N THR A 553 -1.69 21.56 4.84
CA THR A 553 -0.46 21.92 5.55
C THR A 553 -0.07 20.83 6.53
N ILE A 554 1.17 20.80 7.11
CA ILE A 554 1.70 19.58 7.81
C ILE A 554 2.53 19.77 9.14
N TRP A 555 2.02 20.19 10.33
CA TRP A 555 2.79 20.48 11.57
C TRP A 555 3.37 19.45 12.63
N LYS A 556 4.42 18.63 12.41
CA LYS A 556 5.17 17.63 13.31
C LYS A 556 5.44 17.83 14.82
N CYS A 557 5.36 16.77 15.67
CA CYS A 557 6.13 16.57 16.95
C CYS A 557 5.88 15.30 17.85
N PRO A 558 6.75 14.94 18.83
CA PRO A 558 6.84 13.91 19.94
C PRO A 558 5.70 13.16 20.71
N ILE A 559 6.12 12.16 21.56
CA ILE A 559 5.65 11.72 22.91
C ILE A 559 6.60 11.95 24.08
N ASP A 560 7.93 11.77 24.00
CA ASP A 560 8.75 11.90 25.23
C ASP A 560 8.99 13.37 25.66
N GLN A 561 8.76 14.32 24.75
CA GLN A 561 9.08 15.75 24.91
C GLN A 561 7.84 16.65 24.88
N PRO A 562 7.08 16.69 25.99
CA PRO A 562 5.69 17.14 25.96
C PRO A 562 5.44 18.66 25.99
N TYR A 563 6.07 19.51 25.15
CA TYR A 563 5.76 20.97 25.02
C TYR A 563 6.23 21.63 23.68
N ASN A 564 6.34 20.89 22.57
CA ASN A 564 7.08 21.19 21.34
C ASN A 564 6.22 21.06 20.06
N VAL A 565 5.80 22.13 19.35
CA VAL A 565 4.77 22.06 18.26
C VAL A 565 5.29 22.66 16.93
N ASN A 566 5.36 21.91 15.80
CA ASN A 566 6.19 22.35 14.64
C ASN A 566 5.61 22.15 13.21
N GLN A 567 5.23 23.21 12.49
CA GLN A 567 4.86 23.13 11.06
C GLN A 567 5.94 22.43 10.16
N LEU A 568 5.69 21.21 9.62
CA LEU A 568 6.49 20.66 8.51
C LEU A 568 6.16 21.40 7.22
N ASN A 569 7.20 21.58 6.42
CA ASN A 569 7.09 22.08 5.07
C ASN A 569 6.86 20.91 4.10
N VAL A 570 5.60 20.66 3.77
CA VAL A 570 5.19 19.61 2.83
C VAL A 570 4.36 20.19 1.70
N ILE A 571 4.48 19.60 0.52
CA ILE A 571 3.95 20.13 -0.73
C ILE A 571 2.93 19.15 -1.32
N THR A 572 1.66 19.32 -0.97
CA THR A 572 0.58 18.47 -1.49
C THR A 572 -0.32 19.21 -2.46
N GLU A 573 -0.56 18.61 -3.63
CA GLU A 573 -1.29 19.28 -4.71
C GLU A 573 -2.80 19.27 -4.51
N SER A 574 -3.38 18.17 -4.03
CA SER A 574 -4.80 18.00 -3.71
C SER A 574 -5.07 18.41 -2.26
N LEU A 575 -6.34 18.53 -1.82
CA LEU A 575 -6.59 18.33 -0.39
C LEU A 575 -6.00 16.95 -0.06
N ILE A 576 -5.17 16.87 0.98
CA ILE A 576 -4.72 15.58 1.52
C ILE A 576 -6.02 14.84 2.01
N SER A 577 -6.01 13.58 2.50
CA SER A 577 -6.99 13.10 3.52
C SER A 577 -6.72 11.73 4.19
N GLY A 578 -5.52 11.44 4.68
CA GLY A 578 -5.23 10.28 5.58
C GLY A 578 -4.39 10.68 6.82
N LEU A 579 -4.07 9.74 7.75
CA LEU A 579 -2.80 9.55 8.53
C LEU A 579 -2.62 8.09 9.09
N TYR A 580 -1.65 7.27 8.73
CA TYR A 580 -1.53 5.84 9.12
C TYR A 580 -0.10 5.39 9.37
N SER A 581 0.40 4.18 9.73
CA SER A 581 1.82 4.03 10.24
C SER A 581 2.79 2.79 9.90
N TYR A 582 4.08 2.99 9.51
CA TYR A 582 5.11 2.03 8.97
C TYR A 582 6.66 2.30 9.22
N ASN A 583 7.42 1.47 9.98
CA ASN A 583 8.90 1.50 10.29
C ASN A 583 9.78 2.51 9.53
N ASN A 584 9.71 3.74 10.01
CA ASN A 584 10.42 4.97 9.72
C ASN A 584 10.02 5.72 8.40
N TYR A 585 8.80 5.47 7.91
CA TYR A 585 8.01 6.10 6.84
C TYR A 585 6.78 6.86 7.42
N LEU A 586 6.51 8.17 7.21
CA LEU A 586 5.13 8.75 7.21
C LEU A 586 4.45 8.56 5.89
N MET A 587 3.46 9.31 5.43
CA MET A 587 2.95 9.30 4.06
C MET A 587 1.99 10.48 3.87
N VAL A 588 1.59 10.82 2.64
CA VAL A 588 0.59 11.87 2.34
C VAL A 588 -0.38 11.45 1.26
N ALA A 589 -1.63 11.31 1.66
CA ALA A 589 -2.72 10.84 0.83
C ALA A 589 -3.63 11.96 0.43
N SER A 590 -4.28 11.91 -0.72
CA SER A 590 -5.00 13.07 -1.24
C SER A 590 -5.94 12.68 -2.36
N GLU A 591 -6.90 13.53 -2.72
CA GLU A 591 -7.90 13.27 -3.77
C GLU A 591 -7.37 12.69 -5.12
N LYS A 592 -6.07 12.85 -5.40
CA LYS A 592 -5.34 12.30 -6.56
C LYS A 592 -4.60 10.99 -6.31
N GLY A 593 -4.14 10.77 -5.09
CA GLY A 593 -3.00 9.90 -4.83
C GLY A 593 -2.12 10.34 -3.66
N ILE A 594 -0.80 10.15 -3.83
CA ILE A 594 -0.01 9.40 -2.87
C ILE A 594 1.41 9.94 -2.71
N THR A 595 1.92 10.27 -1.52
CA THR A 595 3.14 11.10 -1.43
C THR A 595 4.04 10.71 -0.25
N LEU A 596 5.38 10.75 -0.40
CA LEU A 596 6.32 10.04 0.48
C LEU A 596 7.55 10.86 0.99
N TYR A 597 8.07 10.85 2.25
CA TYR A 597 9.08 11.79 2.83
C TYR A 597 9.87 11.50 4.22
N LEU A 598 10.73 10.47 4.40
CA LEU A 598 11.33 9.83 5.64
C LEU A 598 11.36 10.46 7.06
N GLU A 599 11.04 9.63 8.08
CA GLU A 599 10.89 9.90 9.54
C GLU A 599 12.19 10.12 10.36
N ASN A 600 12.64 11.38 10.44
CA ASN A 600 13.89 11.81 11.06
C ASN A 600 13.71 13.13 11.84
N ASN A 601 14.36 13.34 12.99
CA ASN A 601 14.01 14.35 14.03
C ASN A 601 13.97 15.84 13.59
N ASP A 602 14.21 16.16 12.31
CA ASP A 602 14.05 17.48 11.70
C ASP A 602 12.60 17.82 11.30
N PRO A 603 12.23 19.12 11.19
CA PRO A 603 10.94 19.60 10.68
C PRO A 603 10.90 19.72 9.14
N LEU A 604 11.79 19.02 8.44
CA LEU A 604 11.86 18.94 6.98
C LEU A 604 11.78 17.47 6.55
N PRO A 605 10.57 16.97 6.26
CA PRO A 605 10.37 15.62 5.77
C PRO A 605 10.89 15.56 4.33
N ALA A 606 11.60 14.50 3.95
CA ALA A 606 12.38 14.51 2.72
C ALA A 606 11.73 13.71 1.59
N GLU A 607 10.99 14.33 0.65
CA GLU A 607 10.08 13.60 -0.26
C GLU A 607 10.75 12.44 -1.04
N ILE A 608 10.59 11.19 -0.59
CA ILE A 608 11.16 9.99 -1.20
C ILE A 608 10.41 9.49 -2.45
N ALA A 609 9.15 9.90 -2.73
CA ALA A 609 8.36 9.53 -3.93
C ALA A 609 6.90 10.04 -3.95
N PHE A 610 6.15 9.72 -5.02
CA PHE A 610 4.69 9.76 -5.13
C PHE A 610 4.19 8.51 -5.90
N LEU A 611 2.94 8.06 -5.70
CA LEU A 611 2.28 7.05 -6.58
C LEU A 611 0.89 7.54 -7.12
N PRO A 612 0.36 6.94 -8.19
CA PRO A 612 -0.89 7.39 -8.80
C PRO A 612 -2.04 6.38 -8.66
N THR A 613 -3.25 6.92 -8.73
CA THR A 613 -4.46 6.19 -8.32
C THR A 613 -5.74 6.74 -8.95
N PRO A 614 -6.71 5.88 -9.28
CA PRO A 614 -7.99 6.34 -9.84
C PRO A 614 -8.97 7.11 -8.89
N GLY A 615 -8.54 7.75 -7.79
CA GLY A 615 -9.25 8.87 -7.12
C GLY A 615 -9.06 9.01 -5.61
N LYS A 616 -10.03 9.60 -4.88
CA LYS A 616 -9.81 10.02 -3.49
C LYS A 616 -9.61 8.82 -2.55
N PRO A 617 -8.49 8.73 -1.80
CA PRO A 617 -8.13 7.64 -0.89
C PRO A 617 -9.12 7.54 0.26
N ILE A 618 -9.18 6.46 1.07
CA ILE A 618 -10.00 6.43 2.30
C ILE A 618 -9.48 5.67 3.52
N ASP A 619 -9.14 4.39 3.40
CA ASP A 619 -8.89 3.41 4.48
C ASP A 619 -7.83 2.39 4.09
N MET A 620 -6.83 2.01 4.96
CA MET A 620 -5.57 1.14 4.78
C MET A 620 -4.71 0.76 6.06
N PHE A 621 -3.90 -0.34 6.09
CA PHE A 621 -2.72 -0.68 6.95
C PHE A 621 -1.60 -1.39 6.10
N VAL A 622 -0.78 -2.36 6.63
CA VAL A 622 0.16 -3.31 5.96
C VAL A 622 0.48 -4.71 6.73
N LYS A 623 0.61 -5.91 6.07
CA LYS A 623 1.00 -7.43 6.29
C LYS A 623 2.48 -7.98 6.05
N ASP A 624 2.94 -8.34 4.83
CA ASP A 624 4.23 -9.02 4.44
C ASP A 624 5.04 -8.45 3.20
N MET A 625 5.07 -7.12 2.96
CA MET A 625 5.69 -6.32 1.84
C MET A 625 4.82 -5.95 0.61
N ALA A 626 3.48 -5.88 0.73
CA ALA A 626 2.49 -5.51 -0.31
C ALA A 626 1.52 -4.28 0.01
N LEU A 627 0.82 -3.53 -0.90
CA LEU A 627 -0.08 -2.37 -0.60
C LEU A 627 -1.45 -2.15 -1.31
N PHE A 628 -2.47 -1.76 -0.50
CA PHE A 628 -3.91 -1.65 -0.72
C PHE A 628 -4.58 -0.62 0.23
N CYS A 629 -5.92 -0.54 0.14
CA CYS A 629 -6.51 0.63 -0.49
C CYS A 629 -8.04 0.55 -0.57
N THR A 630 -8.78 1.19 0.33
CA THR A 630 -10.23 1.53 0.17
C THR A 630 -10.59 3.02 0.30
N CYS A 631 -11.70 3.55 -0.26
CA CYS A 631 -11.70 4.50 -1.38
C CYS A 631 -12.59 5.86 -1.63
N GLU A 632 -12.69 6.57 -2.86
CA GLU A 632 -13.84 7.42 -3.60
C GLU A 632 -14.41 7.11 -5.09
N LYS A 633 -15.62 6.48 -5.37
CA LYS A 633 -16.26 5.78 -6.60
C LYS A 633 -15.90 4.35 -7.26
N ILE A 634 -16.41 3.20 -6.77
CA ILE A 634 -16.52 1.84 -7.42
C ILE A 634 -15.38 0.69 -7.50
N THR A 635 -14.41 0.36 -6.59
CA THR A 635 -13.30 -0.64 -6.73
C THR A 635 -12.40 -0.84 -5.45
N LEU A 636 -11.25 -1.54 -5.46
CA LEU A 636 -10.07 -1.27 -4.61
C LEU A 636 -8.73 -1.34 -5.38
N VAL A 637 -7.69 -0.59 -4.98
CA VAL A 637 -6.47 -0.35 -5.80
C VAL A 637 -5.12 -0.75 -5.21
N ILE A 638 -4.15 -0.94 -6.09
CA ILE A 638 -3.25 -2.06 -5.91
C ILE A 638 -1.80 -1.71 -6.31
N LEU A 639 -0.94 -1.34 -5.38
CA LEU A 639 0.31 -0.63 -5.74
C LEU A 639 1.54 -1.02 -4.89
N PRO A 640 2.74 -0.49 -5.23
CA PRO A 640 4.01 -0.66 -4.49
C PRO A 640 4.84 0.55 -3.98
N MET A 641 5.39 0.42 -2.76
CA MET A 641 6.39 1.27 -2.08
C MET A 641 7.73 1.33 -2.82
N PRO A 642 8.54 2.36 -2.51
CA PRO A 642 9.96 2.30 -2.72
C PRO A 642 10.71 1.51 -1.68
N VAL A 643 11.85 1.02 -2.13
CA VAL A 643 12.96 0.62 -1.26
C VAL A 643 13.81 1.84 -0.96
N ILE A 644 14.14 2.09 0.31
CA ILE A 644 15.11 3.12 0.73
C ILE A 644 16.51 2.56 0.81
N LEU A 645 17.46 3.37 0.35
CA LEU A 645 18.86 3.03 0.19
C LEU A 645 19.77 4.16 0.69
N THR A 646 20.98 3.81 1.10
CA THR A 646 22.02 4.78 1.52
C THR A 646 23.13 4.88 0.46
N PRO A 647 23.19 5.98 -0.32
CA PRO A 647 24.31 6.30 -1.21
C PRO A 647 25.69 6.22 -0.56
N SER A 648 26.60 5.51 -1.23
CA SER A 648 28.04 5.65 -1.01
C SER A 648 28.60 6.69 -1.99
N ILE A 649 28.92 7.90 -1.51
CA ILE A 649 29.53 8.95 -2.33
C ILE A 649 30.97 8.55 -2.70
N THR A 650 31.27 8.47 -4.00
CA THR A 650 32.59 8.06 -4.52
C THR A 650 33.38 9.21 -5.15
N SER A 651 32.69 10.26 -5.61
CA SER A 651 33.29 11.54 -6.01
C SER A 651 32.27 12.69 -5.83
N PRO A 652 32.64 13.97 -5.99
CA PRO A 652 31.70 15.09 -5.88
C PRO A 652 30.48 15.02 -6.81
N THR A 653 30.53 14.23 -7.89
CA THR A 653 29.44 14.06 -8.87
C THR A 653 29.04 12.59 -9.08
N GLN A 654 29.60 11.65 -8.30
CA GLN A 654 29.37 10.22 -8.47
C GLN A 654 29.07 9.54 -7.14
N LEU A 655 28.06 8.67 -7.12
CA LEU A 655 27.73 7.81 -6.00
C LEU A 655 27.49 6.37 -6.47
N THR A 656 27.51 5.42 -5.54
CA THR A 656 27.07 4.04 -5.77
C THR A 656 25.93 3.67 -4.83
N LEU A 657 25.05 2.79 -5.30
CA LEU A 657 23.98 2.17 -4.50
C LEU A 657 24.08 0.65 -4.63
N ASP A 658 24.01 -0.04 -3.51
CA ASP A 658 23.81 -1.49 -3.47
C ASP A 658 22.30 -1.77 -3.51
N ILE A 659 21.83 -2.49 -4.52
CA ILE A 659 20.41 -2.84 -4.68
C ILE A 659 20.12 -4.07 -3.81
N PRO A 660 19.32 -3.99 -2.74
CA PRO A 660 19.07 -5.14 -1.85
C PRO A 660 18.21 -6.21 -2.54
N LYS A 661 17.93 -7.32 -1.85
CA LYS A 661 16.91 -8.26 -2.30
C LYS A 661 15.51 -7.64 -2.15
N ILE A 662 15.04 -7.01 -3.22
CA ILE A 662 13.67 -6.49 -3.35
C ILE A 662 12.67 -7.62 -3.62
N SER A 663 11.40 -7.42 -3.29
CA SER A 663 10.35 -8.45 -3.38
C SER A 663 9.81 -8.69 -4.80
N ARG A 664 10.04 -7.78 -5.76
CA ARG A 664 9.57 -7.90 -7.15
C ARG A 664 10.58 -7.40 -8.18
N THR A 665 10.53 -8.01 -9.37
CA THR A 665 11.26 -7.56 -10.57
C THR A 665 10.43 -6.56 -11.37
N GLY A 666 11.04 -5.55 -11.98
CA GLY A 666 10.32 -4.55 -12.76
C GLY A 666 11.15 -3.33 -13.16
N HIS A 667 10.47 -2.30 -13.66
CA HIS A 667 11.07 -0.98 -13.87
C HIS A 667 10.90 -0.13 -12.62
N TYR A 668 11.94 0.61 -12.25
CA TYR A 668 12.00 1.43 -11.04
C TYR A 668 12.44 2.85 -11.36
N ASN A 669 11.72 3.84 -10.84
CA ASN A 669 12.18 5.21 -10.73
C ASN A 669 13.26 5.28 -9.64
N LEU A 670 14.21 6.19 -9.79
CA LEU A 670 15.22 6.49 -8.79
C LEU A 670 15.10 7.95 -8.38
N ARG A 671 14.99 8.22 -7.07
CA ARG A 671 15.05 9.57 -6.52
C ARG A 671 16.18 9.69 -5.50
N LEU A 672 16.84 10.84 -5.50
CA LEU A 672 17.86 11.24 -4.53
C LEU A 672 17.36 12.42 -3.72
N PHE A 673 17.54 12.37 -2.40
CA PHE A 673 16.99 13.34 -1.46
C PHE A 673 17.87 13.48 -0.21
N ASN A 674 17.70 14.56 0.54
CA ASN A 674 18.39 14.80 1.81
C ASN A 674 17.45 15.48 2.83
N ALA A 675 17.95 15.87 4.00
CA ALA A 675 17.17 16.54 5.06
C ALA A 675 16.62 17.94 4.69
N GLN A 676 16.75 18.39 3.43
CA GLN A 676 16.11 19.59 2.90
C GLN A 676 15.07 19.29 1.81
N GLY A 677 14.84 18.02 1.47
CA GLY A 677 13.83 17.58 0.50
C GLY A 677 14.38 16.70 -0.62
N SER A 678 13.54 16.47 -1.63
CA SER A 678 13.95 15.85 -2.90
C SER A 678 14.93 16.74 -3.65
N LEU A 679 16.03 16.15 -4.13
CA LEU A 679 17.07 16.85 -4.89
C LEU A 679 16.93 16.60 -6.40
N CYS A 680 16.67 15.35 -6.79
CA CYS A 680 16.42 14.97 -8.18
C CYS A 680 15.76 13.59 -8.31
N GLU A 681 15.05 13.37 -9.41
CA GLU A 681 14.36 12.12 -9.73
C GLU A 681 14.56 11.74 -11.21
N LEU A 682 14.71 10.45 -11.48
CA LEU A 682 14.75 9.86 -12.80
C LEU A 682 13.71 8.74 -12.88
N LEU A 683 12.67 8.96 -13.69
CA LEU A 683 11.64 7.96 -13.93
C LEU A 683 12.17 6.82 -14.81
N GLY A 684 11.81 5.57 -14.49
CA GLY A 684 12.31 4.38 -15.21
C GLY A 684 13.83 4.19 -15.20
N ALA A 685 14.52 4.73 -14.17
CA ALA A 685 15.98 4.71 -14.03
C ALA A 685 16.62 3.31 -14.04
N LEU A 686 15.93 2.32 -13.48
CA LEU A 686 16.40 0.94 -13.35
C LEU A 686 15.42 -0.08 -13.95
N THR A 687 15.97 -1.21 -14.39
CA THR A 687 15.25 -2.48 -14.54
C THR A 687 15.89 -3.52 -13.62
N ILE A 688 15.12 -4.12 -12.73
CA ILE A 688 15.63 -5.07 -11.72
C ILE A 688 15.04 -6.45 -11.99
N MET A 689 15.89 -7.48 -12.04
CA MET A 689 15.55 -8.86 -12.36
C MET A 689 16.13 -9.83 -11.32
N GLU A 690 15.59 -11.05 -11.23
CA GLU A 690 16.18 -12.11 -10.38
C GLU A 690 17.52 -12.56 -10.95
N GLU A 691 17.58 -12.76 -12.27
CA GLU A 691 18.80 -13.01 -13.03
C GLU A 691 18.77 -12.18 -14.32
N VAL A 692 19.75 -11.28 -14.47
CA VAL A 692 20.07 -10.55 -15.69
C VAL A 692 20.80 -11.52 -16.61
N PRO A 693 20.26 -11.82 -17.80
CA PRO A 693 20.92 -12.71 -18.74
C PRO A 693 22.29 -12.13 -19.19
N ASP A 694 23.37 -12.92 -19.04
CA ASP A 694 24.69 -12.57 -19.59
C ASP A 694 24.67 -12.72 -21.11
N GLU A 695 24.20 -11.66 -21.78
CA GLU A 695 23.93 -11.65 -23.21
C GLU A 695 24.81 -10.64 -23.95
N LYS A 696 25.09 -10.96 -25.22
CA LYS A 696 25.80 -10.08 -26.14
C LYS A 696 25.11 -10.06 -27.49
N ALA A 697 25.20 -8.92 -28.18
CA ALA A 697 24.56 -8.70 -29.47
C ALA A 697 25.56 -8.29 -30.55
N ILE A 698 25.42 -8.85 -31.75
CA ILE A 698 26.11 -8.39 -32.96
C ILE A 698 25.07 -7.81 -33.90
N ILE A 699 25.27 -6.56 -34.33
CA ILE A 699 24.42 -5.86 -35.31
C ILE A 699 25.23 -5.66 -36.58
N ILE A 700 24.70 -6.09 -37.73
CA ILE A 700 25.37 -6.02 -39.03
C ILE A 700 24.50 -5.22 -40.02
N ALA A 701 24.93 -4.01 -40.36
CA ALA A 701 24.35 -3.22 -41.44
C ALA A 701 25.21 -3.35 -42.71
N GLY A 702 24.77 -4.16 -43.67
CA GLY A 702 25.58 -4.58 -44.82
C GLY A 702 25.57 -3.63 -46.03
N TYR A 703 26.47 -3.92 -46.97
CA TYR A 703 26.65 -3.31 -48.30
C TYR A 703 27.06 -1.82 -48.35
N GLY A 704 26.61 -0.98 -47.43
CA GLY A 704 27.14 0.38 -47.19
C GLY A 704 26.67 1.49 -48.16
N PRO A 705 27.18 2.73 -47.98
CA PRO A 705 26.72 3.96 -48.64
C PRO A 705 27.18 4.13 -50.11
N VAL A 706 27.11 3.08 -50.93
CA VAL A 706 27.39 3.20 -52.37
C VAL A 706 26.21 3.80 -53.14
N ILE A 707 26.47 4.53 -54.23
CA ILE A 707 25.45 5.22 -55.06
C ILE A 707 24.38 4.24 -55.63
N SER A 708 24.71 2.96 -55.77
CA SER A 708 23.76 1.90 -56.14
C SER A 708 22.83 1.47 -55.00
N ASN A 709 23.22 1.67 -53.74
CA ASN A 709 22.45 1.27 -52.56
C ASN A 709 21.34 2.28 -52.24
N ARG A 710 20.15 2.06 -52.80
CA ARG A 710 18.99 2.94 -52.60
C ARG A 710 18.34 2.79 -51.22
N ILE A 711 18.47 1.63 -50.58
CA ILE A 711 17.81 1.31 -49.30
C ILE A 711 18.64 1.65 -48.06
N TRP A 712 19.91 2.03 -48.23
CA TRP A 712 20.89 2.25 -47.15
C TRP A 712 20.36 3.04 -45.95
N LYS A 713 19.56 4.09 -46.18
CA LYS A 713 18.98 4.91 -45.10
C LYS A 713 18.00 4.13 -44.22
N GLY A 714 17.22 3.22 -44.81
CA GLY A 714 16.32 2.32 -44.08
C GLY A 714 17.06 1.13 -43.44
N THR A 715 18.12 0.61 -44.10
CA THR A 715 19.08 -0.34 -43.50
C THR A 715 19.66 0.22 -42.20
N GLN A 716 20.17 1.45 -42.26
CA GLN A 716 20.66 2.19 -41.10
C GLN A 716 19.55 2.46 -40.08
N LEU A 717 18.36 2.91 -40.50
CA LEU A 717 17.27 3.18 -39.56
C LEU A 717 16.91 1.95 -38.72
N CYS A 718 16.81 0.77 -39.33
CA CYS A 718 16.46 -0.46 -38.62
C CYS A 718 17.59 -0.98 -37.72
N ALA A 719 18.86 -0.89 -38.16
CA ALA A 719 20.01 -1.28 -37.32
C ALA A 719 20.25 -0.32 -36.14
N ASN A 720 20.05 0.99 -36.34
CA ASN A 720 20.06 1.97 -35.27
C ASN A 720 18.84 1.81 -34.33
N MET A 721 17.71 1.30 -34.82
CA MET A 721 16.56 0.93 -33.99
C MET A 721 16.86 -0.31 -33.14
N ALA A 722 17.40 -1.38 -33.73
CA ALA A 722 17.82 -2.58 -33.01
C ALA A 722 18.79 -2.25 -31.86
N TYR A 723 19.81 -1.43 -32.12
CA TYR A 723 20.75 -0.96 -31.09
C TYR A 723 20.03 -0.24 -29.93
N ARG A 724 19.08 0.64 -30.24
CA ARG A 724 18.31 1.39 -29.22
C ARG A 724 17.38 0.48 -28.42
N VAL A 725 16.72 -0.48 -29.06
CA VAL A 725 15.86 -1.46 -28.38
C VAL A 725 16.69 -2.31 -27.42
N LEU A 726 17.85 -2.80 -27.84
CA LEU A 726 18.72 -3.60 -26.98
C LEU A 726 19.27 -2.78 -25.79
N ARG A 727 19.67 -1.51 -26.01
CA ARG A 727 19.99 -0.58 -24.90
C ARG A 727 18.81 -0.34 -23.95
N ASN A 728 17.58 -0.35 -24.45
CA ASN A 728 16.35 -0.24 -23.63
C ASN A 728 15.98 -1.57 -22.94
N GLN A 729 16.51 -2.69 -23.41
CA GLN A 729 16.40 -4.03 -22.81
C GLN A 729 17.61 -4.37 -21.92
N GLY A 730 18.43 -3.37 -21.56
CA GLY A 730 19.51 -3.52 -20.59
C GLY A 730 20.86 -4.01 -21.11
N TYR A 731 21.02 -4.23 -22.42
CA TYR A 731 22.32 -4.61 -22.99
C TYR A 731 23.34 -3.51 -22.76
N GLU A 732 24.46 -3.82 -22.08
CA GLU A 732 25.50 -2.82 -21.92
C GLU A 732 26.19 -2.47 -23.24
N LYS A 733 26.71 -1.25 -23.36
CA LYS A 733 27.27 -0.75 -24.63
C LYS A 733 28.42 -1.65 -25.10
N GLU A 734 29.22 -2.11 -24.16
CA GLU A 734 30.35 -3.00 -24.35
C GLU A 734 29.91 -4.43 -24.73
N HIS A 735 28.65 -4.79 -24.50
CA HIS A 735 27.99 -6.04 -24.88
C HIS A 735 27.33 -6.00 -26.28
N ILE A 736 27.25 -4.84 -26.92
CA ILE A 736 26.80 -4.71 -28.32
C ILE A 736 28.01 -4.47 -29.24
N ARG A 737 28.08 -5.17 -30.38
CA ARG A 737 29.02 -4.88 -31.48
C ARG A 737 28.27 -4.57 -32.75
N TYR A 738 28.15 -3.26 -33.02
CA TYR A 738 27.61 -2.75 -34.27
C TYR A 738 28.72 -2.69 -35.32
N LEU A 739 28.60 -3.53 -36.34
CA LEU A 739 29.39 -3.52 -37.56
C LEU A 739 28.65 -2.75 -38.66
N SER A 740 29.25 -1.70 -39.19
CA SER A 740 28.73 -0.89 -40.30
C SER A 740 29.88 -0.33 -41.13
N PRO A 741 29.78 -0.32 -42.47
CA PRO A 741 30.69 0.47 -43.28
C PRO A 741 30.61 1.95 -42.87
N PRO A 742 31.73 2.70 -42.88
CA PRO A 742 31.74 4.11 -42.52
C PRO A 742 30.94 4.92 -43.54
N ASP A 743 30.11 5.83 -43.03
CA ASP A 743 29.29 6.74 -43.84
C ASP A 743 29.56 8.19 -43.36
N PRO A 744 30.14 9.07 -44.20
CA PRO A 744 30.41 10.47 -43.83
C PRO A 744 29.16 11.36 -43.87
N ASP A 745 28.08 10.93 -44.55
CA ASP A 745 26.86 11.71 -44.73
C ASP A 745 25.75 11.32 -43.71
N TYR A 746 26.03 10.37 -42.80
CA TYR A 746 25.07 9.85 -41.82
C TYR A 746 25.48 10.12 -40.37
N ASN A 747 24.56 10.66 -39.58
CA ASN A 747 24.78 10.93 -38.16
C ASN A 747 24.26 9.76 -37.29
N TYR A 748 25.18 8.97 -36.76
CA TYR A 748 24.91 7.84 -35.85
C TYR A 748 24.52 8.26 -34.42
N GLY A 749 24.66 9.55 -34.07
CA GLY A 749 24.36 10.07 -32.73
C GLY A 749 25.31 9.52 -31.67
N THR A 750 24.77 8.89 -30.63
CA THR A 750 25.53 8.31 -29.50
C THR A 750 25.96 6.85 -29.72
N ILE A 751 25.61 6.27 -30.88
CA ILE A 751 25.87 4.87 -31.23
C ILE A 751 27.34 4.70 -31.62
N SER A 752 28.03 3.73 -31.02
CA SER A 752 29.39 3.37 -31.44
C SER A 752 29.35 2.30 -32.51
N ILE A 753 29.83 2.65 -33.71
CA ILE A 753 30.24 1.69 -34.74
C ILE A 753 31.65 1.20 -34.37
N TYR A 754 31.85 -0.12 -34.37
CA TYR A 754 33.09 -0.74 -33.88
C TYR A 754 34.07 -1.08 -35.02
N ASP A 755 33.57 -1.62 -36.13
CA ASP A 755 34.38 -1.97 -37.31
C ASP A 755 33.47 -2.09 -38.55
N THR A 756 34.08 -2.20 -39.72
CA THR A 756 33.41 -2.56 -40.99
C THR A 756 33.00 -4.05 -40.96
N PRO A 757 31.81 -4.42 -41.44
CA PRO A 757 31.43 -5.82 -41.57
C PRO A 757 32.31 -6.51 -42.62
N SER A 758 33.03 -7.54 -42.17
CA SER A 758 33.83 -8.43 -43.00
C SER A 758 33.84 -9.81 -42.35
N LYS A 759 34.12 -10.87 -43.12
CA LYS A 759 34.21 -12.24 -42.59
C LYS A 759 35.28 -12.34 -41.50
N SER A 760 36.42 -11.69 -41.73
CA SER A 760 37.51 -11.54 -40.76
C SER A 760 37.01 -10.96 -39.44
N ASN A 761 36.20 -9.90 -39.48
CA ASN A 761 35.79 -9.20 -38.26
C ASN A 761 34.69 -9.94 -37.52
N LEU A 762 33.72 -10.54 -38.24
CA LEU A 762 32.70 -11.40 -37.62
C LEU A 762 33.33 -12.64 -36.96
N GLN A 763 34.26 -13.32 -37.66
CA GLN A 763 34.99 -14.46 -37.12
C GLN A 763 35.78 -14.09 -35.85
N LYS A 764 36.46 -12.92 -35.82
CA LYS A 764 37.12 -12.41 -34.61
C LYS A 764 36.14 -12.14 -33.48
N LEU A 765 34.97 -11.54 -33.75
CA LEU A 765 33.99 -11.28 -32.69
C LEU A 765 33.56 -12.60 -32.02
N LEU A 766 33.16 -13.60 -32.82
CA LEU A 766 32.72 -14.91 -32.35
C LEU A 766 33.83 -15.67 -31.60
N THR A 767 35.09 -15.60 -32.06
CA THR A 767 36.21 -16.35 -31.48
C THR A 767 37.02 -15.62 -30.40
N GLN A 768 36.85 -14.31 -30.22
CA GLN A 768 37.73 -13.50 -29.34
C GLN A 768 37.00 -12.47 -28.46
N TRP A 769 35.74 -12.12 -28.75
CA TRP A 769 35.01 -11.09 -27.99
C TRP A 769 33.74 -11.61 -27.28
N VAL A 770 32.94 -12.48 -27.91
CA VAL A 770 31.69 -12.94 -27.27
C VAL A 770 31.99 -13.68 -25.96
N GLY A 771 32.94 -14.63 -26.00
CA GLY A 771 33.30 -15.45 -24.84
C GLY A 771 32.16 -16.38 -24.42
N GLN A 772 32.10 -16.71 -23.13
CA GLN A 772 30.88 -17.32 -22.57
C GLN A 772 29.78 -16.25 -22.44
N VAL A 773 28.55 -16.65 -22.72
CA VAL A 773 27.27 -15.92 -22.60
C VAL A 773 26.15 -16.96 -22.48
N SER A 774 25.01 -16.61 -21.90
CA SER A 774 23.81 -17.47 -21.95
C SER A 774 23.14 -17.42 -23.33
N ARG A 775 23.08 -16.25 -23.95
CA ARG A 775 22.53 -16.05 -25.30
C ARG A 775 23.35 -15.06 -26.14
N LEU A 776 23.56 -15.41 -27.40
CA LEU A 776 24.15 -14.54 -28.43
C LEU A 776 23.06 -14.17 -29.45
N LEU A 777 22.74 -12.88 -29.51
CA LEU A 777 21.84 -12.33 -30.52
C LEU A 777 22.64 -11.80 -31.71
N ILE A 778 22.28 -12.19 -32.93
CA ILE A 778 22.85 -11.67 -34.17
C ILE A 778 21.72 -11.11 -35.03
N TYR A 779 21.75 -9.81 -35.28
CA TYR A 779 20.82 -9.14 -36.18
C TYR A 779 21.57 -8.65 -37.42
N MET A 780 21.10 -9.05 -38.60
CA MET A 780 21.69 -8.73 -39.89
C MET A 780 20.65 -8.08 -40.82
N ILE A 781 21.07 -7.05 -41.54
CA ILE A 781 20.23 -6.36 -42.53
C ILE A 781 21.07 -5.83 -43.69
N ASP A 782 20.74 -6.24 -44.92
CA ASP A 782 21.40 -5.78 -46.15
C ASP A 782 20.46 -5.88 -47.38
N HIS A 783 20.98 -6.08 -48.60
CA HIS A 783 20.15 -6.40 -49.79
C HIS A 783 19.79 -7.89 -49.86
N GLY A 784 20.75 -8.76 -49.55
CA GLY A 784 20.65 -10.21 -49.64
C GLY A 784 20.78 -10.78 -51.05
N GLU A 785 21.40 -11.95 -51.14
CA GLU A 785 21.35 -12.86 -52.28
C GLU A 785 21.10 -14.29 -51.77
N GLU A 786 20.70 -15.22 -52.64
CA GLU A 786 20.52 -16.62 -52.28
C GLU A 786 21.77 -17.19 -51.58
N ASN A 787 21.57 -17.72 -50.37
CA ASN A 787 22.59 -18.19 -49.43
C ASN A 787 23.67 -17.16 -49.02
N HIS A 788 23.50 -15.84 -49.23
CA HIS A 788 24.54 -14.84 -48.97
C HIS A 788 24.07 -13.54 -48.28
N VAL A 789 24.85 -13.11 -47.28
CA VAL A 789 24.84 -11.75 -46.70
C VAL A 789 25.83 -10.88 -47.48
N LEU A 790 25.44 -9.68 -47.93
CA LEU A 790 26.35 -8.75 -48.60
C LEU A 790 26.99 -7.79 -47.58
N LEU A 791 28.20 -8.11 -47.13
CA LEU A 791 28.88 -7.36 -46.07
C LEU A 791 29.38 -6.00 -46.57
N THR A 792 30.15 -5.98 -47.65
CA THR A 792 30.67 -4.76 -48.29
C THR A 792 30.69 -4.90 -49.83
N PRO A 793 30.92 -3.82 -50.60
CA PRO A 793 31.01 -3.90 -52.06
C PRO A 793 32.19 -4.78 -52.53
N GLY A 794 31.90 -6.05 -52.78
CA GLY A 794 32.88 -7.08 -53.18
C GLY A 794 33.09 -8.20 -52.16
N GLU A 795 32.59 -8.08 -50.92
CA GLU A 795 32.65 -9.15 -49.92
C GLU A 795 31.27 -9.68 -49.54
N LYS A 796 31.08 -10.98 -49.75
CA LYS A 796 29.89 -11.75 -49.35
C LYS A 796 30.25 -12.82 -48.33
N LEU A 797 29.32 -13.12 -47.42
CA LEU A 797 29.37 -14.23 -46.48
C LEU A 797 28.29 -15.25 -46.86
N HIS A 798 28.68 -16.49 -47.11
CA HIS A 798 27.76 -17.60 -47.42
C HIS A 798 27.17 -18.17 -46.12
N ALA A 799 25.91 -18.62 -46.14
CA ALA A 799 25.21 -19.19 -44.99
C ALA A 799 26.04 -20.27 -44.30
N SER A 800 26.51 -21.28 -45.03
CA SER A 800 27.32 -22.39 -44.47
C SER A 800 28.70 -22.00 -43.90
N ILE A 801 29.13 -20.74 -44.07
CA ILE A 801 30.37 -20.21 -43.46
C ILE A 801 30.04 -19.41 -42.20
N LEU A 802 28.84 -18.82 -42.12
CA LEU A 802 28.30 -18.31 -40.86
C LEU A 802 27.99 -19.47 -39.91
N ASP A 803 27.37 -20.53 -40.45
CA ASP A 803 27.13 -21.81 -39.79
C ASP A 803 28.42 -22.38 -39.16
N GLU A 804 29.49 -22.59 -39.94
CA GLU A 804 30.81 -23.04 -39.45
C GLU A 804 31.36 -22.17 -38.29
N TYR A 805 31.14 -20.85 -38.33
CA TYR A 805 31.57 -19.94 -37.26
C TYR A 805 30.70 -20.05 -36.01
N LEU A 806 29.39 -20.29 -36.16
CA LEU A 806 28.45 -20.46 -35.05
C LEU A 806 28.59 -21.84 -34.42
N ASP A 807 28.81 -22.90 -35.20
CA ASP A 807 29.13 -24.24 -34.73
C ASP A 807 30.37 -24.25 -33.84
N HIS A 808 31.47 -23.65 -34.32
CA HIS A 808 32.70 -23.53 -33.54
C HIS A 808 32.50 -22.70 -32.25
N PHE A 809 31.63 -21.69 -32.28
CA PHE A 809 31.28 -20.90 -31.10
C PHE A 809 30.40 -21.68 -30.10
N GLN A 810 29.37 -22.38 -30.57
CA GLN A 810 28.46 -23.14 -29.73
C GLN A 810 29.15 -24.38 -29.15
N GLN A 811 30.03 -25.07 -29.89
CA GLN A 811 30.89 -26.15 -29.38
C GLN A 811 31.92 -25.69 -28.32
N GLN A 812 32.17 -24.38 -28.18
CA GLN A 812 33.06 -23.80 -27.18
C GLN A 812 32.31 -23.11 -26.02
N THR A 813 30.98 -23.08 -26.08
CA THR A 813 30.09 -22.48 -25.08
C THR A 813 28.95 -23.46 -24.78
N ASN A 814 27.85 -23.00 -24.19
CA ASN A 814 26.53 -23.62 -24.33
C ASN A 814 25.50 -22.52 -24.67
N ALA A 815 25.91 -21.52 -25.46
CA ALA A 815 25.12 -20.33 -25.71
C ALA A 815 23.96 -20.62 -26.67
N HIS A 816 22.76 -20.22 -26.28
CA HIS A 816 21.61 -20.11 -27.16
C HIS A 816 21.91 -19.06 -28.24
N VAL A 817 21.76 -19.40 -29.52
CA VAL A 817 21.96 -18.43 -30.62
C VAL A 817 20.62 -18.00 -31.18
N VAL A 818 20.43 -16.68 -31.34
CA VAL A 818 19.28 -16.11 -32.05
C VAL A 818 19.80 -15.35 -33.27
N LEU A 819 19.41 -15.77 -34.46
CA LEU A 819 19.75 -15.11 -35.72
C LEU A 819 18.50 -14.46 -36.32
N VAL A 820 18.50 -13.14 -36.49
CA VAL A 820 17.44 -12.39 -37.18
C VAL A 820 18.02 -11.76 -38.44
N TYR A 821 17.57 -12.20 -39.61
CA TYR A 821 18.08 -11.72 -40.90
C TYR A 821 16.98 -11.07 -41.75
N ASP A 822 17.12 -9.77 -42.02
CA ASP A 822 16.22 -9.00 -42.87
C ASP A 822 16.87 -8.62 -44.21
N ALA A 823 16.65 -9.44 -45.24
CA ALA A 823 17.17 -9.24 -46.59
C ALA A 823 16.43 -10.10 -47.64
N CYS A 824 16.67 -9.84 -48.93
CA CYS A 824 16.17 -10.70 -50.01
C CYS A 824 16.77 -12.10 -49.90
N TYR A 825 15.97 -13.11 -50.23
CA TYR A 825 16.31 -14.52 -50.18
C TYR A 825 16.72 -15.02 -48.78
N SER A 826 16.41 -14.28 -47.71
CA SER A 826 16.84 -14.60 -46.35
C SER A 826 16.41 -16.00 -45.88
N GLY A 827 15.22 -16.48 -46.28
CA GLY A 827 14.75 -17.85 -46.00
C GLY A 827 15.65 -18.98 -46.54
N SER A 828 16.52 -18.70 -47.51
CA SER A 828 17.53 -19.67 -48.00
C SER A 828 18.55 -20.08 -46.93
N PHE A 829 18.65 -19.34 -45.81
CA PHE A 829 19.55 -19.67 -44.71
C PHE A 829 19.03 -20.82 -43.84
N ILE A 830 17.70 -20.99 -43.68
CA ILE A 830 17.12 -21.97 -42.73
C ILE A 830 17.67 -23.41 -42.99
N PRO A 831 17.69 -23.95 -44.22
CA PRO A 831 18.20 -25.31 -44.48
C PRO A 831 19.74 -25.46 -44.45
N LEU A 832 20.48 -24.41 -44.10
CA LEU A 832 21.96 -24.35 -44.15
C LEU A 832 22.58 -23.93 -42.81
N MET A 833 21.81 -23.96 -41.73
CA MET A 833 22.13 -23.32 -40.45
C MET A 833 21.67 -24.14 -39.23
N SER A 834 21.31 -25.42 -39.39
CA SER A 834 20.92 -26.28 -38.25
C SER A 834 22.10 -26.47 -37.28
N PRO A 835 21.90 -26.30 -35.95
CA PRO A 835 22.98 -26.37 -34.97
C PRO A 835 23.49 -27.81 -34.73
N PRO A 836 24.66 -27.98 -34.07
CA PRO A 836 25.18 -29.30 -33.71
C PRO A 836 24.32 -30.01 -32.65
N ASP A 837 24.33 -31.35 -32.65
CA ASP A 837 23.63 -32.20 -31.68
C ASP A 837 23.76 -31.70 -30.24
N GLY A 838 22.64 -31.27 -29.63
CA GLY A 838 22.58 -30.80 -28.24
C GLY A 838 22.64 -29.29 -28.05
N HIS A 839 22.79 -28.50 -29.13
CA HIS A 839 22.68 -27.04 -29.14
C HIS A 839 21.42 -26.58 -29.89
N ASP A 840 21.00 -25.33 -29.67
CA ASP A 840 19.85 -24.71 -30.31
C ASP A 840 20.21 -23.38 -31.02
N ARG A 841 19.43 -23.01 -32.03
CA ARG A 841 19.65 -21.83 -32.86
C ARG A 841 18.33 -21.36 -33.45
N LEU A 842 17.67 -20.40 -32.78
CA LEU A 842 16.46 -19.75 -33.29
C LEU A 842 16.80 -18.89 -34.50
N ILE A 843 16.28 -19.21 -35.68
CA ILE A 843 16.50 -18.47 -36.92
C ILE A 843 15.21 -17.80 -37.36
N ILE A 844 15.24 -16.48 -37.58
CA ILE A 844 14.13 -15.69 -38.09
C ILE A 844 14.57 -15.00 -39.37
N THR A 845 13.83 -15.23 -40.46
CA THR A 845 14.08 -14.61 -41.77
C THR A 845 12.91 -13.72 -42.18
N SER A 846 13.19 -12.59 -42.83
CA SER A 846 12.14 -11.64 -43.19
C SER A 846 11.32 -12.02 -44.41
N GLY A 847 11.75 -13.01 -45.17
CA GLY A 847 11.03 -13.62 -46.27
C GLY A 847 11.46 -15.07 -46.48
N GLU A 848 10.87 -15.71 -47.49
CA GLU A 848 11.31 -17.02 -47.99
C GLU A 848 12.59 -16.87 -48.86
N ASN A 849 12.81 -17.78 -49.81
CA ASN A 849 13.78 -17.60 -50.88
C ASN A 849 13.25 -16.60 -51.96
N GLU A 850 12.88 -15.38 -51.53
CA GLU A 850 12.16 -14.38 -52.34
C GLU A 850 12.81 -12.97 -52.32
N VAL A 851 12.48 -12.11 -53.30
CA VAL A 851 12.86 -10.70 -53.29
C VAL A 851 11.89 -9.91 -52.40
N ILE A 852 12.31 -9.60 -51.17
CA ILE A 852 11.50 -8.82 -50.21
C ILE A 852 11.32 -7.37 -50.67
N LYS A 853 10.27 -6.72 -50.17
CA LYS A 853 9.91 -5.36 -50.59
C LYS A 853 10.37 -4.31 -49.58
N PHE A 854 11.62 -3.87 -49.69
CA PHE A 854 12.21 -2.86 -48.80
C PHE A 854 11.95 -1.42 -49.28
N MET A 855 11.46 -0.52 -48.41
CA MET A 855 11.35 0.93 -48.71
C MET A 855 12.53 1.74 -48.15
N ASN A 856 12.95 2.78 -48.88
CA ASN A 856 14.15 3.59 -48.56
C ASN A 856 14.10 4.33 -47.21
N ASP A 857 12.92 4.48 -46.61
CA ASP A 857 12.68 5.07 -45.29
C ASP A 857 12.66 4.03 -44.15
N GLY A 858 12.73 2.73 -44.47
CA GLY A 858 12.58 1.63 -43.51
C GLY A 858 11.12 1.37 -43.08
N GLY A 859 10.14 2.14 -43.55
CA GLY A 859 8.74 2.06 -43.10
C GLY A 859 7.96 0.83 -43.61
N LEU A 860 8.57 0.04 -44.48
CA LEU A 860 8.02 -1.22 -44.99
C LEU A 860 9.21 -2.18 -45.20
N THR A 861 9.44 -2.99 -44.17
CA THR A 861 10.33 -4.16 -44.08
C THR A 861 9.95 -4.95 -42.81
N PHE A 862 10.52 -6.12 -42.55
CA PHE A 862 10.24 -6.90 -41.33
C PHE A 862 10.78 -6.27 -40.05
N SER A 863 12.02 -5.77 -40.10
CA SER A 863 12.72 -5.23 -38.93
C SER A 863 11.97 -4.10 -38.23
N TYR A 864 11.27 -3.23 -38.97
CA TYR A 864 10.59 -2.08 -38.38
C TYR A 864 9.46 -2.47 -37.41
N PRO A 865 8.41 -3.23 -37.80
CA PRO A 865 7.41 -3.70 -36.85
C PRO A 865 7.96 -4.69 -35.82
N PHE A 866 8.99 -5.49 -36.16
CA PHE A 866 9.65 -6.41 -35.21
C PHE A 866 10.31 -5.63 -34.06
N TRP A 867 11.21 -4.69 -34.35
CA TRP A 867 11.87 -3.88 -33.33
C TRP A 867 10.91 -2.90 -32.63
N THR A 868 9.86 -2.43 -33.31
CA THR A 868 8.77 -1.66 -32.68
C THR A 868 8.05 -2.48 -31.60
N TYR A 869 7.79 -3.77 -31.87
CA TYR A 869 7.18 -4.65 -30.87
C TYR A 869 8.14 -4.98 -29.73
N MET A 870 9.39 -5.34 -30.05
CA MET A 870 10.45 -5.63 -29.06
C MET A 870 10.69 -4.47 -28.07
N LEU A 871 10.51 -3.22 -28.50
CA LEU A 871 10.62 -2.04 -27.63
C LEU A 871 9.58 -2.03 -26.49
N ALA A 872 8.37 -2.55 -26.72
CA ALA A 872 7.27 -2.58 -25.76
C ALA A 872 7.08 -3.94 -25.05
N ASN A 873 7.61 -5.00 -25.65
CA ASN A 873 7.51 -6.38 -25.17
C ASN A 873 8.70 -7.22 -25.70
N PRO A 874 9.63 -7.68 -24.84
CA PRO A 874 10.84 -8.38 -25.28
C PRO A 874 10.62 -9.82 -25.78
N ASN A 875 9.38 -10.29 -25.91
CA ASN A 875 9.08 -11.63 -26.40
C ASN A 875 9.28 -11.73 -27.93
N ILE A 876 10.38 -12.39 -28.34
CA ILE A 876 10.79 -12.57 -29.74
C ILE A 876 9.72 -13.28 -30.59
N GLY A 877 9.06 -14.31 -30.06
CA GLY A 877 8.03 -15.07 -30.80
C GLY A 877 6.76 -14.25 -31.07
N GLN A 878 6.37 -13.40 -30.11
CA GLN A 878 5.28 -12.44 -30.28
C GLN A 878 5.68 -11.30 -31.24
N ALA A 879 6.92 -10.81 -31.17
CA ALA A 879 7.45 -9.82 -32.11
C ALA A 879 7.49 -10.34 -33.55
N PHE A 880 7.94 -11.59 -33.77
CA PHE A 880 7.88 -12.28 -35.05
C PHE A 880 6.45 -12.40 -35.56
N SER A 881 5.53 -12.89 -34.72
CA SER A 881 4.12 -13.08 -35.06
C SER A 881 3.46 -11.76 -35.48
N PHE A 882 3.72 -10.68 -34.75
CA PHE A 882 3.24 -9.33 -35.06
C PHE A 882 3.82 -8.79 -36.37
N ALA A 883 5.15 -8.86 -36.54
CA ALA A 883 5.83 -8.39 -37.76
C ALA A 883 5.35 -9.15 -39.01
N ARG A 884 5.24 -10.48 -38.92
CA ARG A 884 4.68 -11.35 -39.96
C ARG A 884 3.23 -10.98 -40.29
N GLN A 885 2.38 -10.73 -39.29
CA GLN A 885 1.00 -10.29 -39.51
C GLN A 885 0.92 -8.93 -40.22
N MET A 886 1.83 -8.00 -39.90
CA MET A 886 1.88 -6.65 -40.48
C MET A 886 2.35 -6.63 -41.94
N ILE A 887 3.26 -7.52 -42.35
CA ILE A 887 3.92 -7.46 -43.68
C ILE A 887 3.54 -8.59 -44.66
N LYS A 888 2.71 -9.56 -44.25
CA LYS A 888 2.24 -10.72 -45.04
C LYS A 888 1.69 -10.45 -46.46
N THR A 889 1.44 -9.19 -46.81
CA THR A 889 1.02 -8.77 -48.16
C THR A 889 2.19 -8.34 -49.06
N TYR A 890 3.42 -8.41 -48.57
CA TYR A 890 4.63 -7.90 -49.22
C TYR A 890 5.83 -8.87 -49.19
N GLN A 891 5.88 -9.75 -48.19
CA GLN A 891 6.88 -10.81 -47.99
C GLN A 891 6.32 -11.80 -46.95
N ALA A 892 6.85 -13.03 -46.91
CA ALA A 892 6.42 -14.09 -45.99
C ALA A 892 7.56 -14.50 -45.03
N PRO A 893 7.68 -13.85 -43.85
CA PRO A 893 8.63 -14.23 -42.82
C PRO A 893 8.50 -15.68 -42.38
N GLN A 894 9.67 -16.31 -42.20
CA GLN A 894 9.82 -17.69 -41.74
C GLN A 894 10.61 -17.71 -40.42
N VAL A 895 10.43 -18.79 -39.66
CA VAL A 895 11.17 -19.08 -38.43
C VAL A 895 11.51 -20.56 -38.39
N ASP A 896 12.70 -20.89 -37.93
CA ASP A 896 13.09 -22.22 -37.45
C ASP A 896 13.37 -22.08 -35.94
N ALA A 897 12.58 -22.78 -35.12
CA ALA A 897 12.60 -22.73 -33.65
C ALA A 897 12.64 -24.11 -32.98
N ASP A 898 12.47 -25.20 -33.75
CA ASP A 898 12.70 -26.58 -33.31
C ASP A 898 14.01 -27.19 -33.87
N ASN A 899 14.74 -26.44 -34.69
CA ASN A 899 16.10 -26.67 -35.19
C ASN A 899 16.20 -27.75 -36.29
N ASP A 900 15.10 -28.09 -36.96
CA ASP A 900 15.08 -29.17 -37.96
C ASP A 900 15.57 -28.73 -39.36
N GLY A 901 15.89 -27.45 -39.56
CA GLY A 901 16.29 -26.88 -40.85
C GLY A 901 15.10 -26.61 -41.78
N HIS A 902 13.87 -26.54 -41.26
CA HIS A 902 12.66 -26.21 -41.98
C HIS A 902 11.90 -25.04 -41.32
N ALA A 903 11.09 -24.34 -42.13
CA ALA A 903 10.29 -23.23 -41.63
C ALA A 903 9.04 -23.75 -40.87
N ASN A 904 8.88 -23.35 -39.61
CA ASN A 904 7.67 -23.60 -38.84
C ASN A 904 6.48 -22.77 -39.36
N ASN A 905 5.27 -23.25 -39.11
CA ASN A 905 4.02 -22.69 -39.69
C ASN A 905 3.47 -21.47 -38.95
#